data_AF-A0AA38W4H1-F1
#
_entry.id   AF-A0AA38W4H1-F1
#
_cell.length_a   1.000
_cell.length_b   1.000
_cell.length_c   1.000
_cell.angle_alpha   90.00
_cell.angle_beta   90.00
_cell.angle_gamma   90.00
#
_symmetry.space_group_name_H-M   'P 1'
#
loop_
_entity.id
_entity.type
_entity.pdbx_description
1 polymer ?
#
loop_
_entity_poly.entity_id
_entity_poly.type
_entity_poly.pdbx_seq_one_letter_code
_entity_poly.pdbx_strand_id
1 'polypeptide(L)'
;MVSPNIFADPIATGAPPSNIGSRKDHPVVRQGVISNGPIGTNKFYANMFLGSQTSPTFLFPYSVAWAKGKGSSASWGLSISHIEASQRVFGNTDQVTGASSYYLNPIGIQSMVISAQELNSSTILTTDSPTAYSAKVQLRANAAAAPAVEFPLVQGQAFITAIYNGAVPLIQTGVFFKTVTKSSKEARSGVNKYKFQLQDGTKWLLYAHNTSGTALDLQVINDSTAKAKGQFYGTIQIAKDPGTAEATYDAASGAYPTGVELSGTANGATGTYTFTFTKGGLPGTPLLMFALPHQVSSFDDGTRAAVQSGVGLQTTTKGIAAAVLADSWTMVESMPVDMSFYPWLPGVGNKAAMSNNTRAYVRTIAQQELSQDILAQTDQNSVYFSGKALAKFANIILVLNDMIGDKDLAQTSLTQLKTAFARFAENKQQYPLVYESAWGGVVSTASYVTGNDGADFGNTYYNDHHFHYGYFIYAAAVIGHLDPSWVKPNRDYVNTLVRDVANPSAKDSYFPVHRAFDWYHGHSWAHGLYETADGKDQESSSEDVMHAFAIKMWGQVSGDSNMAARGNLQLAVLKRALNSYYLYTSSNTVQPPQFIGNKVAGILFENKIDHTTYFGANLEYIQGIHMLPLLPCTPLVRGSQFVAEEWNAFFSNGRADQVAGGWRGILYGNYATIDPAAAYAFFSRPDFDAGWLDGGASLTWYLAYSAALAGL
;
A
#
# COMPACT_ATOMS: atom_id res chain seq x y z
N MET A 1 2.32 28.51 0.56
CA MET A 1 3.67 28.19 1.12
C MET A 1 3.58 26.80 1.69
N VAL A 2 4.61 25.97 1.48
CA VAL A 2 4.66 24.63 2.05
C VAL A 2 4.91 24.72 3.56
N SER A 3 4.14 23.97 4.33
CA SER A 3 4.24 23.89 5.79
C SER A 3 5.55 23.22 6.22
N PRO A 4 6.14 23.60 7.38
CA PRO A 4 7.22 22.83 8.00
C PRO A 4 6.86 21.37 8.28
N ASN A 5 5.57 21.05 8.43
CA ASN A 5 5.08 19.67 8.44
C ASN A 5 3.90 19.53 7.48
N ILE A 6 4.13 18.84 6.36
CA ILE A 6 3.11 18.65 5.32
C ILE A 6 1.98 17.70 5.73
N PHE A 7 2.08 17.03 6.89
CA PHE A 7 1.04 16.15 7.46
C PHE A 7 0.29 16.76 8.65
N ALA A 8 0.67 17.96 9.11
CA ALA A 8 0.10 18.52 10.34
C ALA A 8 -1.39 18.83 10.24
N ASP A 9 -1.85 19.28 9.06
CA ASP A 9 -3.21 19.77 8.86
C ASP A 9 -3.96 18.95 7.82
N PRO A 10 -5.29 18.76 8.01
CA PRO A 10 -6.12 18.03 7.06
C PRO A 10 -6.31 18.85 5.78
N ILE A 11 -6.75 18.18 4.71
CA ILE A 11 -7.13 18.84 3.45
C ILE A 11 -8.37 19.74 3.69
N ALA A 12 -9.34 19.22 4.45
CA ALA A 12 -10.50 19.95 4.92
C ALA A 12 -11.08 19.24 6.15
N THR A 13 -11.87 19.95 6.95
CA THR A 13 -12.58 19.41 8.13
C THR A 13 -14.11 19.38 7.96
N GLY A 14 -14.62 19.99 6.88
CA GLY A 14 -16.06 20.02 6.60
C GLY A 14 -16.62 18.64 6.21
N ALA A 15 -17.93 18.48 6.36
CA ALA A 15 -18.63 17.32 5.84
C ALA A 15 -18.42 17.16 4.32
N PRO A 16 -18.52 15.93 3.77
CA PRO A 16 -18.66 15.74 2.33
C PRO A 16 -19.80 16.60 1.76
N PRO A 17 -19.72 17.03 0.49
CA PRO A 17 -20.79 17.80 -0.17
C PRO A 17 -22.17 17.18 0.04
N SER A 18 -23.17 18.00 0.33
CA SER A 18 -24.50 17.53 0.74
C SER A 18 -25.27 16.75 -0.33
N ASN A 19 -24.85 16.82 -1.59
CA ASN A 19 -25.39 16.02 -2.68
C ASN A 19 -24.82 14.59 -2.71
N ILE A 20 -23.73 14.33 -2.00
CA ILE A 20 -23.30 12.98 -1.66
C ILE A 20 -24.17 12.53 -0.48
N GLY A 21 -25.13 11.64 -0.75
CA GLY A 21 -26.03 11.12 0.27
C GLY A 21 -25.26 10.44 1.42
N SER A 22 -25.88 10.27 2.58
CA SER A 22 -25.24 9.63 3.73
C SER A 22 -25.94 8.33 4.12
N ARG A 23 -25.17 7.34 4.58
CA ARG A 23 -25.68 6.13 5.22
C ARG A 23 -24.86 5.73 6.44
N LYS A 24 -25.51 5.00 7.35
CA LYS A 24 -24.95 4.57 8.64
C LYS A 24 -24.60 3.09 8.68
N ASP A 25 -24.92 2.36 7.62
CA ASP A 25 -24.77 0.92 7.51
C ASP A 25 -23.77 0.55 6.42
N HIS A 26 -23.04 -0.54 6.68
CA HIS A 26 -22.16 -1.18 5.73
C HIS A 26 -22.41 -2.70 5.76
N PRO A 27 -22.34 -3.42 4.62
CA PRO A 27 -22.54 -4.87 4.59
C PRO A 27 -21.57 -5.64 5.52
N VAL A 28 -20.34 -5.17 5.62
CA VAL A 28 -19.32 -5.70 6.55
C VAL A 28 -19.46 -5.04 7.92
N VAL A 29 -19.71 -5.85 8.94
CA VAL A 29 -19.87 -5.46 10.34
C VAL A 29 -18.51 -5.15 10.97
N ARG A 30 -18.46 -4.13 11.85
CA ARG A 30 -17.32 -3.83 12.74
C ARG A 30 -17.21 -4.87 13.87
N GLN A 31 -16.76 -6.08 13.57
CA GLN A 31 -16.71 -7.15 14.56
C GLN A 31 -15.62 -6.90 15.61
N GLY A 32 -16.02 -6.76 16.88
CA GLY A 32 -15.08 -6.60 17.99
C GLY A 32 -14.34 -5.25 18.05
N VAL A 33 -14.69 -4.28 17.21
CA VAL A 33 -14.11 -2.94 17.25
C VAL A 33 -14.78 -2.12 18.36
N ILE A 34 -13.99 -1.57 19.27
CA ILE A 34 -14.49 -0.77 20.41
C ILE A 34 -14.24 0.73 20.26
N SER A 35 -13.57 1.16 19.19
CA SER A 35 -13.33 2.56 18.86
C SER A 35 -14.44 3.18 18.02
N ASN A 36 -14.67 4.48 18.22
CA ASN A 36 -15.57 5.30 17.41
C ASN A 36 -14.82 6.02 16.28
N GLY A 37 -15.57 6.57 15.32
CA GLY A 37 -15.03 7.39 14.24
C GLY A 37 -14.63 6.58 12.98
N PRO A 38 -13.99 7.24 12.00
CA PRO A 38 -13.53 6.61 10.78
C PRO A 38 -12.37 5.64 11.06
N ILE A 39 -12.38 4.48 10.42
CA ILE A 39 -11.38 3.42 10.62
C ILE A 39 -10.79 3.02 9.28
N GLY A 40 -9.46 2.89 9.23
CA GLY A 40 -8.76 2.43 8.03
C GLY A 40 -9.20 1.03 7.61
N THR A 41 -9.51 0.88 6.31
CA THR A 41 -10.05 -0.34 5.71
C THR A 41 -8.97 -1.19 5.03
N ASN A 42 -7.94 -0.54 4.48
CA ASN A 42 -6.84 -1.15 3.73
C ASN A 42 -5.57 -1.21 4.59
N LYS A 43 -5.73 -1.63 5.85
CA LYS A 43 -4.65 -1.68 6.87
C LYS A 43 -4.33 -3.11 7.31
N PHE A 44 -3.07 -3.33 7.66
CA PHE A 44 -2.50 -4.66 7.98
C PHE A 44 -3.29 -5.42 9.06
N TYR A 45 -3.87 -4.71 10.03
CA TYR A 45 -4.60 -5.31 11.16
C TYR A 45 -6.05 -5.69 10.84
N ALA A 46 -6.56 -5.46 9.62
CA ALA A 46 -7.99 -5.60 9.33
C ALA A 46 -8.53 -7.00 9.63
N ASN A 47 -7.72 -8.05 9.46
CA ASN A 47 -8.09 -9.42 9.81
C ASN A 47 -8.46 -9.59 11.30
N MET A 48 -8.08 -8.68 12.19
CA MET A 48 -8.46 -8.71 13.61
C MET A 48 -9.92 -8.32 13.87
N PHE A 49 -10.63 -7.78 12.89
CA PHE A 49 -12.05 -7.43 13.01
C PHE A 49 -12.89 -7.85 11.80
N LEU A 50 -12.34 -8.70 10.92
CA LEU A 50 -13.03 -9.25 9.75
C LEU A 50 -13.30 -10.74 9.92
N GLY A 51 -14.46 -11.16 9.43
CA GLY A 51 -14.86 -12.56 9.35
C GLY A 51 -14.63 -13.37 10.64
N SER A 52 -13.81 -14.40 10.55
CA SER A 52 -13.52 -15.31 11.65
C SER A 52 -12.60 -14.72 12.73
N GLN A 53 -11.89 -13.62 12.41
CA GLN A 53 -10.79 -13.03 13.17
C GLN A 53 -9.59 -13.97 13.36
N THR A 54 -9.45 -15.01 12.52
CA THR A 54 -8.38 -16.02 12.66
C THR A 54 -7.32 -15.96 11.57
N SER A 55 -7.54 -15.18 10.52
CA SER A 55 -6.55 -15.00 9.47
C SER A 55 -5.34 -14.18 9.96
N PRO A 56 -4.12 -14.44 9.45
CA PRO A 56 -2.92 -13.75 9.89
C PRO A 56 -2.95 -12.24 9.63
N THR A 57 -2.36 -11.48 10.55
CA THR A 57 -2.03 -10.06 10.41
C THR A 57 -0.51 -9.95 10.29
N PHE A 58 -0.02 -9.31 9.23
CA PHE A 58 1.41 -9.24 8.93
C PHE A 58 2.00 -7.93 9.44
N LEU A 59 2.91 -8.03 10.40
CA LEU A 59 3.59 -6.88 11.01
C LEU A 59 4.96 -6.61 10.36
N PHE A 60 5.53 -7.63 9.72
CA PHE A 60 6.86 -7.64 9.10
C PHE A 60 7.99 -7.37 10.12
N PRO A 61 8.81 -8.38 10.48
CA PRO A 61 8.95 -9.71 9.86
C PRO A 61 7.96 -10.76 10.40
N TYR A 62 7.27 -10.47 11.49
CA TYR A 62 6.32 -11.40 12.10
C TYR A 62 4.93 -11.34 11.46
N SER A 63 4.20 -12.44 11.56
CA SER A 63 2.74 -12.42 11.49
C SER A 63 2.14 -12.91 12.81
N VAL A 64 0.96 -12.40 13.13
CA VAL A 64 0.20 -12.78 14.32
C VAL A 64 -1.23 -13.18 13.95
N ALA A 65 -1.78 -14.18 14.63
CA ALA A 65 -3.14 -14.64 14.38
C ALA A 65 -3.81 -15.08 15.68
N TRP A 66 -5.11 -14.86 15.83
CA TRP A 66 -5.83 -15.43 16.96
C TRP A 66 -5.96 -16.94 16.76
N ALA A 67 -5.37 -17.73 17.67
CA ALA A 67 -5.37 -19.18 17.55
C ALA A 67 -6.79 -19.78 17.72
N LYS A 68 -7.65 -19.16 18.54
CA LYS A 68 -9.08 -19.50 18.69
C LYS A 68 -9.35 -21.00 18.87
N GLY A 69 -8.51 -21.68 19.66
CA GLY A 69 -8.61 -23.12 19.92
C GLY A 69 -8.19 -24.02 18.76
N LYS A 70 -7.66 -23.46 17.67
CA LYS A 70 -7.22 -24.18 16.46
C LYS A 70 -5.70 -24.38 16.44
N GLY A 71 -5.25 -25.24 15.54
CA GLY A 71 -3.83 -25.55 15.33
C GLY A 71 -3.24 -26.43 16.43
N SER A 72 -1.97 -26.80 16.29
CA SER A 72 -1.32 -27.79 17.16
C SER A 72 -1.21 -27.37 18.63
N SER A 73 -1.23 -26.08 18.95
CA SER A 73 -1.22 -25.61 20.35
C SER A 73 -2.59 -25.68 21.03
N ALA A 74 -3.68 -25.78 20.25
CA ALA A 74 -5.07 -25.62 20.70
C ALA A 74 -5.31 -24.37 21.58
N SER A 75 -4.46 -23.34 21.44
CA SER A 75 -4.47 -22.16 22.30
C SER A 75 -5.61 -21.21 21.97
N TRP A 76 -6.05 -20.46 22.98
CA TRP A 76 -6.96 -19.31 22.82
C TRP A 76 -6.23 -17.97 22.74
N GLY A 77 -4.89 -17.99 22.75
CA GLY A 77 -4.02 -16.81 22.71
C GLY A 77 -3.75 -16.28 21.31
N LEU A 78 -2.84 -15.30 21.24
CA LEU A 78 -2.33 -14.75 20.00
C LEU A 78 -1.07 -15.52 19.57
N SER A 79 -1.13 -16.16 18.42
CA SER A 79 0.02 -16.85 17.83
C SER A 79 0.96 -15.86 17.17
N ILE A 80 2.24 -16.21 17.16
CA ILE A 80 3.35 -15.49 16.55
C ILE A 80 4.02 -16.46 15.59
N SER A 81 4.19 -16.04 14.34
CA SER A 81 4.88 -16.79 13.30
C SER A 81 5.99 -15.95 12.68
N HIS A 82 7.06 -16.62 12.27
CA HIS A 82 8.09 -16.08 11.39
C HIS A 82 8.53 -17.18 10.43
N ILE A 83 8.51 -16.87 9.14
CA ILE A 83 8.84 -17.82 8.08
C ILE A 83 10.24 -17.54 7.54
N GLU A 84 11.10 -18.56 7.55
CA GLU A 84 12.42 -18.49 6.93
C GLU A 84 12.35 -18.61 5.41
N ALA A 85 13.34 -18.07 4.71
CA ALA A 85 13.43 -18.16 3.25
C ALA A 85 13.39 -19.63 2.76
N SER A 86 13.95 -20.56 3.52
CA SER A 86 13.96 -22.01 3.21
C SER A 86 12.59 -22.68 3.34
N GLN A 87 11.61 -22.04 3.99
CA GLN A 87 10.25 -22.56 4.16
C GLN A 87 9.29 -22.09 3.06
N ARG A 88 9.73 -21.20 2.17
CA ARG A 88 8.91 -20.73 1.04
C ARG A 88 8.54 -21.87 0.12
N VAL A 89 7.34 -21.78 -0.42
CA VAL A 89 6.86 -22.67 -1.47
C VAL A 89 6.83 -21.90 -2.77
N PHE A 90 7.50 -22.42 -3.78
CA PHE A 90 7.55 -21.87 -5.13
C PHE A 90 6.57 -22.63 -6.02
N GLY A 91 5.88 -21.90 -6.90
CA GLY A 91 5.02 -22.45 -7.94
C GLY A 91 5.80 -23.01 -9.12
N ASN A 92 5.06 -23.29 -10.20
CA ASN A 92 5.62 -23.81 -11.45
C ASN A 92 6.65 -22.87 -12.03
N THR A 93 7.67 -23.41 -12.69
CA THR A 93 8.68 -22.61 -13.38
C THR A 93 8.20 -22.25 -14.77
N ASP A 94 8.21 -20.95 -15.09
CA ASP A 94 7.98 -20.43 -16.43
C ASP A 94 9.06 -20.90 -17.40
N GLN A 95 8.64 -21.36 -18.57
CA GLN A 95 9.53 -21.98 -19.55
C GLN A 95 10.44 -20.97 -20.26
N VAL A 96 10.06 -19.69 -20.29
CA VAL A 96 10.79 -18.63 -21.00
C VAL A 96 11.86 -18.01 -20.10
N THR A 97 11.50 -17.71 -18.86
CA THR A 97 12.34 -16.96 -17.92
C THR A 97 13.02 -17.83 -16.88
N GLY A 98 12.54 -19.06 -16.66
CA GLY A 98 13.00 -19.90 -15.56
C GLY A 98 12.56 -19.40 -14.18
N ALA A 99 11.69 -18.39 -14.11
CA ALA A 99 11.17 -17.86 -12.86
C ALA A 99 9.93 -18.64 -12.40
N SER A 100 9.71 -18.68 -11.10
CA SER A 100 8.54 -19.33 -10.51
C SER A 100 7.30 -18.47 -10.67
N SER A 101 6.15 -19.08 -11.00
CA SER A 101 4.86 -18.41 -11.22
C SER A 101 4.33 -17.72 -9.96
N TYR A 102 4.69 -18.21 -8.78
CA TYR A 102 4.39 -17.57 -7.50
C TYR A 102 5.41 -18.01 -6.46
N TYR A 103 5.49 -17.29 -5.36
CA TYR A 103 5.95 -17.89 -4.11
C TYR A 103 5.06 -17.46 -2.96
N LEU A 104 4.86 -18.37 -2.01
CA LEU A 104 4.08 -18.13 -0.80
C LEU A 104 4.84 -18.56 0.45
N ASN A 105 4.43 -18.00 1.57
CA ASN A 105 4.95 -18.34 2.88
C ASN A 105 3.90 -19.17 3.64
N PRO A 106 4.25 -20.32 4.23
CA PRO A 106 3.30 -21.15 4.97
C PRO A 106 2.64 -20.38 6.12
N ILE A 107 1.31 -20.49 6.21
CA ILE A 107 0.51 -19.89 7.28
C ILE A 107 0.12 -20.94 8.32
N GLY A 108 -0.31 -20.49 9.50
CA GLY A 108 -0.81 -21.37 10.56
C GLY A 108 0.26 -21.99 11.46
N ILE A 109 1.55 -21.77 11.19
CA ILE A 109 2.63 -22.18 12.09
C ILE A 109 2.57 -21.33 13.38
N GLN A 110 2.23 -21.99 14.48
CA GLN A 110 2.18 -21.36 15.81
C GLN A 110 3.55 -21.47 16.48
N SER A 111 4.53 -20.70 15.99
CA SER A 111 5.93 -20.80 16.47
C SER A 111 6.00 -20.53 17.98
N MET A 112 5.43 -19.40 18.39
CA MET A 112 5.19 -19.07 19.80
C MET A 112 3.75 -18.56 19.94
N VAL A 113 3.13 -18.76 21.09
CA VAL A 113 1.78 -18.27 21.39
C VAL A 113 1.78 -17.66 22.78
N ILE A 114 1.28 -16.43 22.88
CA ILE A 114 1.07 -15.77 24.18
C ILE A 114 -0.42 -15.83 24.52
N SER A 115 -0.74 -16.45 25.65
CA SER A 115 -2.11 -16.71 26.09
C SER A 115 -2.27 -16.52 27.60
N ALA A 116 -3.46 -16.75 28.12
CA ALA A 116 -3.73 -16.70 29.56
C ALA A 116 -4.63 -17.86 29.97
N GLN A 117 -4.50 -18.34 31.21
CA GLN A 117 -5.28 -19.46 31.75
C GLN A 117 -6.80 -19.20 31.69
N GLU A 118 -7.19 -17.93 31.75
CA GLU A 118 -8.57 -17.45 31.75
C GLU A 118 -9.24 -17.58 30.38
N LEU A 119 -8.47 -17.75 29.31
CA LEU A 119 -8.97 -17.82 27.93
C LEU A 119 -9.41 -19.26 27.58
N ASN A 120 -10.61 -19.38 27.02
CA ASN A 120 -11.24 -20.64 26.61
C ASN A 120 -12.18 -20.43 25.41
N SER A 121 -13.10 -21.35 25.14
CA SER A 121 -14.06 -21.27 24.03
C SER A 121 -15.01 -20.07 24.05
N SER A 122 -15.16 -19.40 25.18
CA SER A 122 -15.92 -18.15 25.31
C SER A 122 -15.09 -16.89 25.04
N THR A 123 -13.79 -17.04 24.74
CA THR A 123 -12.89 -15.92 24.46
C THR A 123 -13.41 -15.10 23.29
N ILE A 124 -13.35 -13.78 23.45
CA ILE A 124 -13.57 -12.84 22.35
C ILE A 124 -12.31 -12.01 22.10
N LEU A 125 -12.12 -11.62 20.85
CA LEU A 125 -11.10 -10.67 20.43
C LEU A 125 -11.76 -9.31 20.19
N THR A 126 -11.20 -8.27 20.82
CA THR A 126 -11.55 -6.88 20.53
C THR A 126 -10.36 -6.09 19.98
N THR A 127 -10.64 -5.12 19.11
CA THR A 127 -9.65 -4.19 18.56
C THR A 127 -9.98 -2.77 19.02
N ASP A 128 -9.01 -2.12 19.63
CA ASP A 128 -9.11 -0.77 20.17
C ASP A 128 -8.14 0.17 19.48
N SER A 129 -8.58 1.43 19.34
CA SER A 129 -7.79 2.57 18.88
C SER A 129 -6.96 2.28 17.61
N PRO A 130 -7.56 1.70 16.54
CA PRO A 130 -6.87 1.50 15.28
C PRO A 130 -6.50 2.85 14.65
N THR A 131 -5.26 2.98 14.22
CA THR A 131 -4.69 4.14 13.51
C THR A 131 -4.14 3.70 12.16
N ALA A 132 -3.54 4.61 11.37
CA ALA A 132 -2.89 4.21 10.12
C ALA A 132 -1.70 3.24 10.30
N TYR A 133 -1.12 3.14 11.52
CA TYR A 133 0.13 2.42 11.78
C TYR A 133 0.07 1.43 12.94
N SER A 134 -1.03 1.45 13.71
CA SER A 134 -1.16 0.60 14.89
C SER A 134 -2.59 0.22 15.19
N ALA A 135 -2.76 -0.87 15.94
CA ALA A 135 -4.00 -1.23 16.58
C ALA A 135 -3.70 -1.97 17.89
N LYS A 136 -4.56 -1.84 18.90
CA LYS A 136 -4.44 -2.61 20.14
C LYS A 136 -5.44 -3.75 20.13
N VAL A 137 -4.93 -4.97 20.05
CA VAL A 137 -5.75 -6.20 20.10
C VAL A 137 -5.87 -6.66 21.56
N GLN A 138 -7.05 -7.12 21.95
CA GLN A 138 -7.31 -7.56 23.32
C GLN A 138 -8.00 -8.92 23.27
N LEU A 139 -7.58 -9.84 24.15
CA LEU A 139 -8.27 -11.10 24.37
C LEU A 139 -8.97 -11.07 25.73
N ARG A 140 -10.28 -11.30 25.71
CA ARG A 140 -11.15 -11.24 26.88
C ARG A 140 -11.77 -12.62 27.07
N ALA A 141 -11.83 -13.11 28.30
CA ALA A 141 -12.40 -14.44 28.60
C ALA A 141 -13.87 -14.57 28.15
N ASN A 142 -14.60 -13.45 28.10
CA ASN A 142 -15.92 -13.28 27.51
C ASN A 142 -16.21 -11.77 27.31
N ALA A 143 -17.38 -11.42 26.77
CA ALA A 143 -17.75 -10.04 26.47
C ALA A 143 -17.84 -9.09 27.68
N ALA A 144 -18.08 -9.61 28.89
CA ALA A 144 -18.19 -8.82 30.11
C ALA A 144 -16.85 -8.69 30.86
N ALA A 145 -15.90 -9.61 30.64
CA ALA A 145 -14.62 -9.64 31.35
C ALA A 145 -13.68 -8.51 30.93
N ALA A 146 -12.84 -8.00 31.83
CA ALA A 146 -11.71 -7.17 31.42
C ALA A 146 -10.77 -7.96 30.47
N PRO A 147 -9.95 -7.28 29.64
CA PRO A 147 -8.89 -7.95 28.88
C PRO A 147 -8.00 -8.79 29.80
N ALA A 148 -7.86 -10.07 29.48
CA ALA A 148 -6.89 -10.94 30.15
C ALA A 148 -5.47 -10.60 29.69
N VAL A 149 -5.34 -10.20 28.42
CA VAL A 149 -4.08 -9.76 27.81
C VAL A 149 -4.36 -8.78 26.67
N GLU A 150 -3.51 -7.76 26.55
CA GLU A 150 -3.54 -6.77 25.45
C GLU A 150 -2.26 -6.82 24.62
N PHE A 151 -2.37 -6.56 23.32
CA PHE A 151 -1.29 -6.59 22.35
C PHE A 151 -1.29 -5.29 21.53
N PRO A 152 -0.42 -4.32 21.83
CA PRO A 152 -0.15 -3.24 20.89
C PRO A 152 0.53 -3.84 19.66
N LEU A 153 -0.11 -3.68 18.50
CA LEU A 153 0.42 -4.11 17.21
C LEU A 153 0.87 -2.89 16.42
N VAL A 154 2.15 -2.85 16.08
CA VAL A 154 2.77 -1.82 15.22
C VAL A 154 3.59 -2.52 14.15
N GLN A 155 3.49 -2.08 12.89
CA GLN A 155 4.34 -2.58 11.80
C GLN A 155 5.82 -2.37 12.14
N GLY A 156 6.65 -3.36 11.85
CA GLY A 156 8.08 -3.33 12.16
C GLY A 156 8.43 -3.62 13.61
N GLN A 157 7.50 -4.00 14.50
CA GLN A 157 7.88 -4.24 15.89
C GLN A 157 8.87 -5.42 16.03
N ALA A 158 9.97 -5.20 16.75
CA ALA A 158 10.97 -6.25 16.99
C ALA A 158 10.51 -7.27 18.04
N PHE A 159 9.59 -6.86 18.92
CA PHE A 159 8.99 -7.71 19.94
C PHE A 159 7.49 -7.75 19.76
N ILE A 160 6.91 -8.96 19.75
CA ILE A 160 5.48 -9.08 20.02
C ILE A 160 5.30 -8.92 21.52
N THR A 161 4.59 -7.86 21.91
CA THR A 161 4.40 -7.46 23.31
C THR A 161 3.00 -7.81 23.78
N ALA A 162 2.92 -8.43 24.96
CA ALA A 162 1.69 -8.73 25.67
C ALA A 162 1.68 -8.00 27.02
N ILE A 163 0.59 -7.31 27.33
CA ILE A 163 0.39 -6.54 28.56
C ILE A 163 -0.60 -7.30 29.43
N TYR A 164 -0.20 -7.62 30.66
CA TYR A 164 -1.00 -8.35 31.64
C TYR A 164 -1.34 -7.45 32.83
N ASN A 165 -2.59 -7.57 33.29
CA ASN A 165 -3.09 -6.90 34.49
C ASN A 165 -3.78 -7.91 35.42
N GLY A 166 -3.08 -8.99 35.79
CA GLY A 166 -3.54 -9.96 36.77
C GLY A 166 -4.08 -11.29 36.22
N ALA A 167 -3.97 -11.54 34.92
CA ALA A 167 -4.21 -12.87 34.37
C ALA A 167 -2.97 -13.78 34.56
N VAL A 168 -3.12 -15.10 34.37
CA VAL A 168 -2.02 -16.08 34.50
C VAL A 168 -1.43 -16.41 33.12
N PRO A 169 -0.22 -15.93 32.76
CA PRO A 169 0.35 -16.17 31.44
C PRO A 169 0.54 -17.65 31.10
N LEU A 170 0.25 -17.97 29.84
CA LEU A 170 0.62 -19.22 29.18
C LEU A 170 1.47 -18.89 27.96
N ILE A 171 2.68 -19.46 27.90
CA ILE A 171 3.55 -19.43 26.73
C ILE A 171 3.47 -20.79 26.09
N GLN A 172 2.95 -20.85 24.86
CA GLN A 172 2.69 -22.11 24.17
C GLN A 172 3.35 -22.14 22.80
N THR A 173 3.40 -23.32 22.18
CA THR A 173 3.91 -23.50 20.82
C THR A 173 3.20 -24.67 20.15
N GLY A 174 2.98 -24.57 18.84
CA GLY A 174 2.54 -25.68 17.99
C GLY A 174 3.70 -26.46 17.37
N VAL A 175 4.95 -26.03 17.58
CA VAL A 175 6.19 -26.65 17.04
C VAL A 175 6.88 -27.53 18.09
N PHE A 176 6.45 -27.43 19.35
CA PHE A 176 7.03 -28.06 20.54
C PHE A 176 8.38 -27.48 20.97
N PHE A 177 8.57 -27.39 22.28
CA PHE A 177 9.81 -27.03 22.95
C PHE A 177 10.81 -28.17 22.84
N LYS A 178 12.02 -27.82 22.44
CA LYS A 178 13.22 -28.63 22.65
C LYS A 178 13.86 -28.28 24.00
N THR A 179 13.97 -27.00 24.32
CA THR A 179 14.45 -26.52 25.62
C THR A 179 13.77 -25.21 26.01
N VAL A 180 13.52 -25.02 27.31
CA VAL A 180 13.10 -23.74 27.91
C VAL A 180 14.07 -23.43 29.04
N THR A 181 14.83 -22.34 28.91
CA THR A 181 15.87 -21.98 29.89
C THR A 181 15.62 -20.58 30.45
N LYS A 182 15.50 -20.47 31.77
CA LYS A 182 15.51 -19.18 32.46
C LYS A 182 16.96 -18.69 32.58
N SER A 183 17.24 -17.47 32.15
CA SER A 183 18.55 -16.85 32.33
C SER A 183 18.81 -16.59 33.81
N SER A 184 20.02 -16.88 34.29
CA SER A 184 20.44 -16.57 35.67
C SER A 184 20.72 -15.09 35.88
N LYS A 185 20.93 -14.33 34.79
CA LYS A 185 21.06 -12.88 34.78
C LYS A 185 19.83 -12.27 34.11
N GLU A 186 19.32 -11.21 34.69
CA GLU A 186 18.34 -10.34 34.04
C GLU A 186 18.95 -9.78 32.75
N ALA A 187 18.12 -9.56 31.73
CA ALA A 187 18.56 -8.89 30.50
C ALA A 187 18.95 -7.43 30.80
N ARG A 188 18.21 -6.82 31.72
CA ARG A 188 18.46 -5.53 32.35
C ARG A 188 17.68 -5.49 33.66
N SER A 189 17.97 -4.49 34.51
CA SER A 189 17.29 -4.30 35.80
C SER A 189 15.77 -4.44 35.69
N GLY A 190 15.21 -5.45 36.37
CA GLY A 190 13.77 -5.73 36.42
C GLY A 190 13.20 -6.42 35.18
N VAL A 191 14.04 -6.98 34.30
CA VAL A 191 13.61 -7.73 33.10
C VAL A 191 14.20 -9.14 33.10
N ASN A 192 13.35 -10.11 33.42
CA ASN A 192 13.70 -11.53 33.37
C ASN A 192 13.77 -12.01 31.92
N LYS A 193 14.74 -12.86 31.62
CA LYS A 193 14.94 -13.45 30.29
C LYS A 193 14.74 -14.96 30.30
N TYR A 194 14.05 -15.47 29.30
CA TYR A 194 13.97 -16.89 28.97
C TYR A 194 14.40 -17.14 27.53
N LYS A 195 15.06 -18.27 27.30
CA LYS A 195 15.43 -18.76 25.97
C LYS A 195 14.64 -20.01 25.64
N PHE A 196 13.95 -19.99 24.52
CA PHE A 196 13.21 -21.11 23.96
C PHE A 196 13.96 -21.61 22.73
N GLN A 197 14.20 -22.91 22.68
CA GLN A 197 14.56 -23.59 21.43
C GLN A 197 13.40 -24.50 21.08
N LEU A 198 12.92 -24.42 19.85
CA LEU A 198 11.82 -25.26 19.35
C LEU A 198 12.37 -26.50 18.62
N GLN A 199 11.53 -27.49 18.34
CA GLN A 199 11.96 -28.72 17.66
C GLN A 199 12.39 -28.49 16.20
N ASP A 200 11.93 -27.42 15.57
CA ASP A 200 12.40 -26.98 14.24
C ASP A 200 13.80 -26.33 14.28
N GLY A 201 14.41 -26.22 15.46
CA GLY A 201 15.74 -25.65 15.66
C GLY A 201 15.76 -24.14 15.85
N THR A 202 14.63 -23.44 15.67
CA THR A 202 14.54 -21.99 15.86
C THR A 202 14.72 -21.59 17.32
N LYS A 203 15.23 -20.37 17.53
CA LYS A 203 15.48 -19.79 18.85
C LYS A 203 14.60 -18.56 19.06
N TRP A 204 14.00 -18.48 20.24
CA TRP A 204 13.14 -17.38 20.63
C TRP A 204 13.53 -16.90 22.02
N LEU A 205 13.52 -15.59 22.20
CA LEU A 205 13.83 -14.91 23.45
C LEU A 205 12.55 -14.30 24.01
N LEU A 206 12.31 -14.53 25.30
CA LEU A 206 11.22 -13.93 26.04
C LEU A 206 11.79 -13.01 27.11
N TYR A 207 11.28 -11.79 27.16
CA TYR A 207 11.61 -10.79 28.16
C TYR A 207 10.36 -10.47 28.96
N ALA A 208 10.46 -10.49 30.29
CA ALA A 208 9.33 -10.19 31.16
C ALA A 208 9.70 -9.11 32.16
N HIS A 209 8.97 -7.99 32.10
CA HIS A 209 9.11 -6.88 33.03
C HIS A 209 7.85 -6.82 33.91
N ASN A 210 7.98 -7.04 35.22
CA ASN A 210 6.88 -6.87 36.15
C ASN A 210 6.74 -5.42 36.58
N THR A 211 5.53 -4.87 36.50
CA THR A 211 5.21 -3.52 36.99
C THR A 211 4.79 -3.54 38.46
N SER A 212 4.27 -4.66 38.94
CA SER A 212 3.95 -4.92 40.34
C SER A 212 3.96 -6.41 40.65
N GLY A 213 3.90 -6.76 41.93
CA GLY A 213 3.92 -8.17 42.36
C GLY A 213 5.24 -8.86 42.06
N THR A 214 5.18 -10.19 41.87
CA THR A 214 6.38 -11.01 41.66
C THR A 214 6.81 -11.05 40.19
N ALA A 215 8.11 -11.22 39.95
CA ALA A 215 8.64 -11.37 38.61
C ALA A 215 8.16 -12.69 37.97
N LEU A 216 8.06 -12.72 36.63
CA LEU A 216 7.53 -13.90 35.93
C LEU A 216 8.36 -15.15 36.24
N ASP A 217 7.70 -16.20 36.74
CA ASP A 217 8.26 -17.53 36.94
C ASP A 217 7.44 -18.58 36.20
N LEU A 218 8.04 -19.17 35.16
CA LEU A 218 7.40 -20.16 34.29
C LEU A 218 7.69 -21.59 34.76
N GLN A 219 6.65 -22.40 34.87
CA GLN A 219 6.72 -23.85 35.00
C GLN A 219 6.44 -24.49 33.63
N VAL A 220 7.39 -25.26 33.11
CA VAL A 220 7.17 -26.09 31.92
C VAL A 220 6.25 -27.24 32.29
N ILE A 221 5.06 -27.30 31.70
CA ILE A 221 4.04 -28.32 31.97
C ILE A 221 4.25 -29.53 31.08
N ASN A 222 4.54 -29.29 29.81
CA ASN A 222 4.85 -30.28 28.78
C ASN A 222 5.68 -29.61 27.68
N ASP A 223 5.91 -30.34 26.59
CA ASP A 223 6.65 -29.88 25.42
C ASP A 223 5.89 -28.81 24.59
N SER A 224 4.68 -28.41 24.92
CA SER A 224 3.94 -27.37 24.20
C SER A 224 3.53 -26.17 25.05
N THR A 225 3.60 -26.27 26.38
CA THR A 225 3.05 -25.27 27.31
C THR A 225 3.98 -25.01 28.51
N ALA A 226 4.35 -23.74 28.68
CA ALA A 226 4.96 -23.19 29.88
C ALA A 226 3.98 -22.21 30.53
N LYS A 227 3.67 -22.41 31.81
CA LYS A 227 2.65 -21.69 32.56
C LYS A 227 3.27 -20.85 33.66
N ALA A 228 2.83 -19.61 33.84
CA ALA A 228 3.21 -18.80 35.00
C ALA A 228 2.69 -19.43 36.31
N LYS A 229 3.50 -19.40 37.36
CA LYS A 229 3.10 -19.94 38.68
C LYS A 229 2.00 -19.15 39.39
N GLY A 230 1.68 -17.95 38.91
CA GLY A 230 0.65 -17.09 39.48
C GLY A 230 0.25 -15.98 38.52
N GLN A 231 -0.59 -15.07 39.02
CA GLN A 231 -1.01 -13.87 38.30
C GLN A 231 0.20 -12.98 37.97
N PHE A 232 0.19 -12.37 36.79
CA PHE A 232 1.26 -11.50 36.34
C PHE A 232 0.74 -10.08 36.07
N TYR A 233 1.53 -9.09 36.47
CA TYR A 233 1.27 -7.67 36.25
C TYR A 233 2.50 -7.06 35.59
N GLY A 234 2.39 -6.74 34.31
CA GLY A 234 3.53 -6.25 33.53
C GLY A 234 3.49 -6.67 32.08
N THR A 235 4.66 -6.69 31.43
CA THR A 235 4.80 -6.98 30.01
C THR A 235 5.58 -8.27 29.78
N ILE A 236 5.16 -9.02 28.75
CA ILE A 236 5.91 -10.13 28.17
C ILE A 236 6.19 -9.79 26.71
N GLN A 237 7.45 -9.88 26.31
CA GLN A 237 7.92 -9.60 24.97
C GLN A 237 8.57 -10.85 24.38
N ILE A 238 8.17 -11.25 23.18
CA ILE A 238 8.78 -12.38 22.46
C ILE A 238 9.40 -11.88 21.16
N ALA A 239 10.64 -12.29 20.90
CA ALA A 239 11.34 -12.06 19.65
C ALA A 239 12.06 -13.31 19.18
N LYS A 240 12.09 -13.54 17.86
CA LYS A 240 12.92 -14.56 17.23
C LYS A 240 14.37 -14.10 17.21
N ASP A 241 15.27 -14.97 17.66
CA ASP A 241 16.71 -14.76 17.60
C ASP A 241 17.29 -15.41 16.34
N PRO A 242 17.80 -14.63 15.36
CA PRO A 242 18.54 -15.15 14.22
C PRO A 242 19.92 -15.73 14.60
N GLY A 243 20.30 -15.69 15.89
CA GLY A 243 21.53 -16.22 16.45
C GLY A 243 22.55 -15.15 16.84
N THR A 244 22.30 -13.90 16.46
CA THR A 244 23.18 -12.74 16.65
C THR A 244 22.51 -11.60 17.43
N ALA A 245 21.22 -11.69 17.74
CA ALA A 245 20.42 -10.54 18.15
C ALA A 245 20.30 -10.35 19.67
N GLU A 246 20.72 -11.34 20.47
CA GLU A 246 20.46 -11.35 21.91
C GLU A 246 20.94 -10.08 22.63
N ALA A 247 22.16 -9.59 22.36
CA ALA A 247 22.68 -8.39 23.01
C ALA A 247 21.88 -7.13 22.65
N THR A 248 21.50 -7.00 21.37
CA THR A 248 20.66 -5.90 20.88
C THR A 248 19.26 -5.97 21.49
N TYR A 249 18.69 -7.16 21.59
CA TYR A 249 17.38 -7.37 22.20
C TYR A 249 17.42 -7.12 23.72
N ASP A 250 18.47 -7.53 24.42
CA ASP A 250 18.66 -7.23 25.84
C ASP A 250 18.61 -5.71 26.08
N ALA A 251 19.32 -4.92 25.24
CA ALA A 251 19.39 -3.47 25.35
C ALA A 251 18.05 -2.74 25.09
N ALA A 252 17.21 -3.30 24.22
CA ALA A 252 15.90 -2.75 23.87
C ALA A 252 14.74 -3.32 24.69
N SER A 253 14.97 -4.43 25.40
CA SER A 253 13.93 -5.12 26.18
C SER A 253 13.32 -4.19 27.23
N GLY A 254 12.02 -4.37 27.44
CA GLY A 254 11.21 -3.57 28.34
C GLY A 254 10.55 -2.35 27.71
N ALA A 255 10.93 -1.90 26.50
CA ALA A 255 10.20 -0.90 25.74
C ALA A 255 9.48 -1.52 24.53
N TYR A 256 8.33 -0.97 24.16
CA TYR A 256 7.54 -1.44 23.00
C TYR A 256 6.80 -0.29 22.31
N PRO A 257 6.62 -0.36 20.99
CA PRO A 257 5.88 0.65 20.25
C PRO A 257 4.37 0.53 20.52
N THR A 258 3.68 1.66 20.49
CA THR A 258 2.21 1.76 20.56
C THR A 258 1.60 2.46 19.36
N GLY A 259 2.42 3.13 18.55
CA GLY A 259 1.98 3.83 17.36
C GLY A 259 3.12 4.61 16.70
N VAL A 260 2.78 5.32 15.65
CA VAL A 260 3.69 6.14 14.86
C VAL A 260 3.05 7.51 14.61
N GLU A 261 3.80 8.56 14.91
CA GLU A 261 3.50 9.90 14.45
C GLU A 261 4.32 10.18 13.18
N LEU A 262 3.62 10.39 12.07
CA LEU A 262 4.22 10.77 10.79
C LEU A 262 4.37 12.30 10.73
N SER A 263 5.57 12.74 10.38
CA SER A 263 5.82 14.12 9.95
C SER A 263 6.66 14.14 8.67
N GLY A 264 6.72 15.27 7.99
CA GLY A 264 7.55 15.38 6.80
C GLY A 264 7.68 16.79 6.27
N THR A 265 8.79 17.02 5.59
CA THR A 265 9.15 18.32 5.01
C THR A 265 9.30 18.19 3.51
N ALA A 266 9.10 19.30 2.79
CA ALA A 266 9.43 19.40 1.39
C ALA A 266 10.16 20.72 1.14
N ASN A 267 11.45 20.62 0.79
CA ASN A 267 12.32 21.75 0.48
C ASN A 267 12.91 21.57 -0.93
N GLY A 268 12.29 22.23 -1.92
CA GLY A 268 12.64 22.02 -3.32
C GLY A 268 12.49 20.55 -3.70
N ALA A 269 13.53 19.98 -4.32
CA ALA A 269 13.55 18.57 -4.71
C ALA A 269 13.86 17.60 -3.55
N THR A 270 14.17 18.08 -2.35
CA THR A 270 14.44 17.21 -1.19
C THR A 270 13.19 17.12 -0.31
N GLY A 271 12.67 15.91 -0.17
CA GLY A 271 11.59 15.60 0.76
C GLY A 271 12.10 14.75 1.92
N THR A 272 11.53 14.92 3.10
CA THR A 272 11.76 14.02 4.22
C THR A 272 10.45 13.54 4.80
N TYR A 273 10.45 12.31 5.32
CA TYR A 273 9.39 11.83 6.19
C TYR A 273 10.01 11.13 7.40
N THR A 274 9.45 11.41 8.57
CA THR A 274 9.94 10.93 9.84
C THR A 274 8.86 10.14 10.55
N PHE A 275 9.19 8.91 10.94
CA PHE A 275 8.42 8.15 11.91
C PHE A 275 8.94 8.48 13.30
N THR A 276 8.10 9.07 14.14
CA THR A 276 8.36 9.20 15.57
C THR A 276 7.52 8.15 16.28
N PHE A 277 8.15 7.18 16.92
CA PHE A 277 7.44 6.08 17.56
C PHE A 277 6.89 6.52 18.93
N THR A 278 5.60 6.32 19.15
CA THR A 278 5.05 6.37 20.50
C THR A 278 5.32 5.03 21.17
N LYS A 279 5.66 5.05 22.46
CA LYS A 279 6.13 3.85 23.16
C LYS A 279 5.63 3.76 24.59
N GLY A 280 5.52 2.53 25.07
CA GLY A 280 5.28 2.18 26.46
C GLY A 280 6.43 1.36 27.05
N GLY A 281 6.29 1.02 28.35
CA GLY A 281 7.25 0.19 29.07
C GLY A 281 8.28 0.99 29.88
N LEU A 282 9.51 0.47 29.97
CA LEU A 282 10.57 1.03 30.80
C LEU A 282 11.05 2.41 30.30
N PRO A 283 10.96 3.46 31.13
CA PRO A 283 11.46 4.79 30.76
C PRO A 283 12.94 4.80 30.38
N GLY A 284 13.33 5.65 29.42
CA GLY A 284 14.72 5.80 28.99
C GLY A 284 15.29 4.63 28.18
N THR A 285 14.47 3.62 27.86
CA THR A 285 14.88 2.49 27.01
C THR A 285 14.62 2.82 25.54
N PRO A 286 15.61 2.69 24.64
CA PRO A 286 15.41 2.90 23.21
C PRO A 286 14.53 1.80 22.61
N LEU A 287 13.71 2.15 21.61
CA LEU A 287 12.98 1.16 20.82
C LEU A 287 13.88 0.46 19.82
N LEU A 288 13.59 -0.83 19.61
CA LEU A 288 14.09 -1.60 18.48
C LEU A 288 12.93 -1.93 17.54
N MET A 289 13.09 -1.54 16.29
CA MET A 289 12.09 -1.71 15.23
C MET A 289 12.80 -2.26 13.98
N PHE A 290 12.13 -3.05 13.17
CA PHE A 290 12.61 -3.59 11.91
C PHE A 290 12.20 -2.70 10.75
N ALA A 291 13.18 -2.23 9.98
CA ALA A 291 12.98 -1.40 8.80
C ALA A 291 13.08 -2.24 7.51
N LEU A 292 12.20 -1.97 6.55
CA LEU A 292 12.21 -2.63 5.24
C LEU A 292 13.36 -2.11 4.36
N PRO A 293 13.84 -2.89 3.37
CA PRO A 293 14.97 -2.51 2.52
C PRO A 293 14.87 -1.12 1.89
N HIS A 294 13.69 -0.70 1.41
CA HIS A 294 13.53 0.62 0.81
C HIS A 294 13.76 1.75 1.84
N GLN A 295 13.28 1.60 3.08
CA GLN A 295 13.50 2.56 4.17
C GLN A 295 14.99 2.66 4.52
N VAL A 296 15.66 1.51 4.70
CA VAL A 296 17.09 1.48 5.00
C VAL A 296 17.91 2.21 3.93
N SER A 297 17.50 2.09 2.66
CA SER A 297 18.17 2.79 1.56
C SER A 297 17.92 4.30 1.54
N SER A 298 16.85 4.80 2.18
CA SER A 298 16.51 6.23 2.23
C SER A 298 16.82 6.91 3.56
N PHE A 299 17.31 6.19 4.58
CA PHE A 299 17.67 6.81 5.86
C PHE A 299 18.65 7.97 5.72
N ASP A 300 18.44 9.01 6.52
CA ASP A 300 19.47 10.00 6.81
C ASP A 300 20.63 9.39 7.59
N ASP A 301 21.72 10.14 7.75
CA ASP A 301 22.94 9.62 8.39
C ASP A 301 22.70 9.22 9.86
N GLY A 302 21.85 9.98 10.57
CA GLY A 302 21.51 9.70 11.97
C GLY A 302 20.75 8.39 12.14
N THR A 303 19.71 8.17 11.34
CA THR A 303 18.92 6.94 11.36
C THR A 303 19.75 5.75 10.88
N ARG A 304 20.58 5.96 9.85
CA ARG A 304 21.47 4.92 9.31
C ARG A 304 22.49 4.43 10.34
N ALA A 305 23.02 5.32 11.18
CA ALA A 305 23.93 4.96 12.26
C ALA A 305 23.27 4.11 13.37
N ALA A 306 21.95 4.14 13.49
CA ALA A 306 21.19 3.34 14.47
C ALA A 306 20.88 1.91 13.98
N VAL A 307 21.18 1.58 12.72
CA VAL A 307 20.98 0.22 12.16
C VAL A 307 21.93 -0.77 12.86
N GLN A 308 21.37 -1.87 13.33
CA GLN A 308 22.06 -2.91 14.08
C GLN A 308 22.64 -3.94 13.11
N SER A 309 23.94 -3.82 12.81
CA SER A 309 24.63 -4.69 11.87
C SER A 309 24.51 -6.17 12.28
N GLY A 310 24.15 -7.02 11.32
CA GLY A 310 23.99 -8.46 11.55
C GLY A 310 22.71 -8.87 12.27
N VAL A 311 21.80 -7.93 12.56
CA VAL A 311 20.48 -8.21 13.14
C VAL A 311 19.40 -7.93 12.11
N GLY A 312 18.90 -9.01 11.48
CA GLY A 312 17.87 -8.93 10.47
C GLY A 312 17.02 -10.20 10.44
N LEU A 313 15.79 -10.07 9.94
CA LEU A 313 14.84 -11.16 9.84
C LEU A 313 14.15 -11.16 8.47
N GLN A 314 13.89 -12.35 7.96
CA GLN A 314 13.22 -12.52 6.68
C GLN A 314 11.77 -12.05 6.78
N THR A 315 11.37 -11.14 5.90
CA THR A 315 9.95 -10.84 5.70
C THR A 315 9.35 -11.78 4.67
N THR A 316 8.02 -11.90 4.67
CA THR A 316 7.27 -12.71 3.70
C THR A 316 7.53 -12.27 2.26
N THR A 317 7.38 -10.98 1.95
CA THR A 317 7.41 -10.46 0.55
C THR A 317 8.29 -9.24 0.29
N LYS A 318 9.06 -8.77 1.29
CA LYS A 318 9.82 -7.50 1.22
C LYS A 318 11.32 -7.66 1.52
N GLY A 319 11.88 -8.85 1.33
CA GLY A 319 13.29 -9.14 1.62
C GLY A 319 13.61 -9.21 3.13
N ILE A 320 14.87 -9.02 3.51
CA ILE A 320 15.30 -9.03 4.92
C ILE A 320 15.04 -7.64 5.52
N ALA A 321 14.30 -7.57 6.62
CA ALA A 321 14.15 -6.34 7.39
C ALA A 321 15.32 -6.21 8.37
N ALA A 322 15.86 -4.99 8.50
CA ALA A 322 17.02 -4.69 9.35
C ALA A 322 16.58 -4.06 10.67
N ALA A 323 17.15 -4.49 11.79
CA ALA A 323 16.82 -3.91 13.09
C ALA A 323 17.46 -2.51 13.25
N VAL A 324 16.70 -1.57 13.79
CA VAL A 324 17.11 -0.18 14.02
C VAL A 324 16.79 0.19 15.46
N LEU A 325 17.81 0.59 16.21
CA LEU A 325 17.69 0.94 17.63
C LEU A 325 17.54 2.46 17.78
N ALA A 326 16.33 2.97 17.54
CA ALA A 326 16.03 4.39 17.61
C ALA A 326 14.54 4.63 17.88
N ASP A 327 14.23 5.74 18.55
CA ASP A 327 12.85 6.19 18.80
C ASP A 327 12.24 6.98 17.63
N SER A 328 13.05 7.33 16.63
CA SER A 328 12.60 7.99 15.42
C SER A 328 13.45 7.60 14.21
N TRP A 329 12.83 7.50 13.05
CA TRP A 329 13.50 7.27 11.77
C TRP A 329 13.20 8.39 10.80
N THR A 330 14.22 8.96 10.19
CA THR A 330 14.07 9.94 9.12
C THR A 330 14.55 9.35 7.80
N MET A 331 13.66 9.38 6.83
CA MET A 331 13.90 8.98 5.44
C MET A 331 13.98 10.23 4.58
N VAL A 332 14.89 10.24 3.61
CA VAL A 332 15.19 11.33 2.70
C VAL A 332 14.96 10.88 1.26
N GLU A 333 14.19 11.67 0.51
CA GLU A 333 13.80 11.35 -0.86
C GLU A 333 14.10 12.48 -1.84
N SER A 334 14.44 12.10 -3.06
CA SER A 334 14.56 13.02 -4.19
C SER A 334 13.22 13.09 -4.95
N MET A 335 12.51 14.18 -4.75
CA MET A 335 11.17 14.42 -5.30
C MET A 335 11.21 14.94 -6.74
N PRO A 336 10.33 14.45 -7.63
CA PRO A 336 10.26 14.91 -9.02
C PRO A 336 9.42 16.19 -9.15
N VAL A 337 9.88 17.28 -8.54
CA VAL A 337 9.12 18.54 -8.41
C VAL A 337 8.91 19.28 -9.73
N ASP A 338 9.72 19.00 -10.75
CA ASP A 338 9.68 19.58 -12.09
C ASP A 338 8.69 18.88 -13.03
N MET A 339 8.23 17.67 -12.70
CA MET A 339 7.25 16.93 -13.49
C MET A 339 5.89 17.65 -13.49
N SER A 340 5.27 17.80 -14.67
CA SER A 340 3.96 18.42 -14.87
C SER A 340 3.07 17.52 -15.74
N PHE A 341 2.05 18.07 -16.42
CA PHE A 341 1.11 17.35 -17.29
C PHE A 341 1.72 16.83 -18.61
N TYR A 342 2.92 17.27 -18.97
CA TYR A 342 3.55 16.93 -20.24
C TYR A 342 4.42 15.67 -20.13
N PRO A 343 4.69 14.97 -21.25
CA PRO A 343 5.70 13.92 -21.28
C PRO A 343 6.98 14.38 -20.56
N TRP A 344 7.51 13.55 -19.66
CA TRP A 344 8.58 13.95 -18.74
C TRP A 344 9.62 12.85 -18.65
N LEU A 345 10.90 13.21 -18.49
CA LEU A 345 11.97 12.25 -18.26
C LEU A 345 12.78 12.62 -17.02
N PRO A 346 13.11 11.65 -16.14
CA PRO A 346 13.98 11.89 -14.99
C PRO A 346 15.30 12.56 -15.40
N GLY A 347 15.63 13.67 -14.73
CA GLY A 347 16.87 14.42 -14.95
C GLY A 347 16.88 15.30 -16.22
N VAL A 348 15.86 15.21 -17.07
CA VAL A 348 15.72 16.04 -18.29
C VAL A 348 14.57 17.03 -18.17
N GLY A 349 13.46 16.64 -17.54
CA GLY A 349 12.29 17.50 -17.37
C GLY A 349 11.20 17.27 -18.43
N ASN A 350 10.27 18.23 -18.50
CA ASN A 350 9.11 18.15 -19.40
C ASN A 350 9.51 18.33 -20.88
N LYS A 351 8.83 17.59 -21.75
CA LYS A 351 8.98 17.56 -23.20
C LYS A 351 7.62 17.79 -23.85
N ALA A 352 7.51 18.86 -24.62
CA ALA A 352 6.26 19.20 -25.32
C ALA A 352 6.45 19.62 -26.78
N ALA A 353 7.69 19.88 -27.20
CA ALA A 353 7.98 20.36 -28.55
C ALA A 353 7.82 19.24 -29.58
N MET A 354 7.18 19.58 -30.70
CA MET A 354 7.02 18.72 -31.87
C MET A 354 7.17 19.52 -33.16
N SER A 355 7.57 18.89 -34.26
CA SER A 355 7.59 19.55 -35.58
C SER A 355 6.19 19.92 -36.06
N ASN A 356 6.10 20.89 -36.98
CA ASN A 356 4.80 21.35 -37.50
C ASN A 356 4.02 20.23 -38.20
N ASN A 357 4.71 19.31 -38.89
CA ASN A 357 4.08 18.18 -39.56
C ASN A 357 3.50 17.19 -38.55
N THR A 358 4.27 16.85 -37.51
CA THR A 358 3.82 16.01 -36.40
C THR A 358 2.62 16.65 -35.70
N ARG A 359 2.68 17.95 -35.39
CA ARG A 359 1.56 18.69 -34.79
C ARG A 359 0.30 18.62 -35.65
N ALA A 360 0.42 18.81 -36.96
CA ALA A 360 -0.71 18.73 -37.88
C ALA A 360 -1.33 17.32 -37.91
N TYR A 361 -0.50 16.27 -37.92
CA TYR A 361 -0.97 14.88 -37.90
C TYR A 361 -1.69 14.54 -36.58
N VAL A 362 -1.06 14.84 -35.43
CA VAL A 362 -1.65 14.63 -34.10
C VAL A 362 -2.97 15.38 -33.96
N ARG A 363 -3.05 16.61 -34.49
CA ARG A 363 -4.29 17.39 -34.51
C ARG A 363 -5.43 16.67 -35.26
N THR A 364 -5.14 16.08 -36.42
CA THR A 364 -6.15 15.32 -37.19
C THR A 364 -6.65 14.11 -36.41
N ILE A 365 -5.76 13.38 -35.73
CA ILE A 365 -6.16 12.25 -34.87
C ILE A 365 -7.00 12.73 -33.68
N ALA A 366 -6.62 13.84 -33.04
CA ALA A 366 -7.38 14.43 -31.95
C ALA A 366 -8.81 14.81 -32.37
N GLN A 367 -8.97 15.38 -33.57
CA GLN A 367 -10.29 15.69 -34.14
C GLN A 367 -11.15 14.43 -34.30
N GLN A 368 -10.56 13.32 -34.75
CA GLN A 368 -11.26 12.05 -34.89
C GLN A 368 -11.68 11.49 -33.53
N GLU A 369 -10.77 11.45 -32.55
CA GLU A 369 -11.09 10.95 -31.20
C GLU A 369 -12.13 11.81 -30.48
N LEU A 370 -12.10 13.13 -30.66
CA LEU A 370 -13.09 14.05 -30.06
C LEU A 370 -14.42 14.12 -30.80
N SER A 371 -14.52 13.52 -31.99
CA SER A 371 -15.81 13.34 -32.66
C SER A 371 -16.64 12.21 -32.05
N GLN A 372 -16.04 11.39 -31.19
CA GLN A 372 -16.73 10.36 -30.43
C GLN A 372 -17.60 10.97 -29.32
N ASP A 373 -18.59 10.22 -28.85
CA ASP A 373 -19.49 10.67 -27.79
C ASP A 373 -18.83 10.60 -26.40
N ILE A 374 -18.28 11.73 -25.96
CA ILE A 374 -17.65 11.90 -24.63
C ILE A 374 -18.68 11.61 -23.52
N LEU A 375 -19.91 12.09 -23.66
CA LEU A 375 -20.94 11.98 -22.61
C LEU A 375 -21.38 10.54 -22.40
N ALA A 376 -21.52 9.76 -23.48
CA ALA A 376 -21.87 8.35 -23.43
C ALA A 376 -20.71 7.48 -22.94
N GLN A 377 -19.48 7.70 -23.43
CA GLN A 377 -18.32 6.90 -23.00
C GLN A 377 -17.99 7.08 -21.51
N THR A 378 -18.29 8.25 -20.94
CA THR A 378 -18.07 8.55 -19.52
C THR A 378 -19.24 8.16 -18.61
N ASP A 379 -20.36 7.65 -19.15
CA ASP A 379 -21.55 7.26 -18.39
C ASP A 379 -21.63 5.74 -18.18
N GLN A 380 -20.64 5.18 -17.49
CA GLN A 380 -20.59 3.74 -17.25
C GLN A 380 -21.23 3.37 -15.91
N ASN A 381 -21.63 2.11 -15.78
CA ASN A 381 -22.10 1.51 -14.52
C ASN A 381 -20.94 1.16 -13.56
N SER A 382 -19.81 1.83 -13.71
CA SER A 382 -18.58 1.62 -12.93
C SER A 382 -17.86 2.95 -12.79
N VAL A 383 -17.45 3.27 -11.56
CA VAL A 383 -16.62 4.45 -11.29
C VAL A 383 -15.26 4.27 -11.97
N TYR A 384 -14.69 3.06 -11.97
CA TYR A 384 -13.42 2.76 -12.62
C TYR A 384 -13.42 3.08 -14.11
N PHE A 385 -14.34 2.48 -14.90
CA PHE A 385 -14.37 2.69 -16.34
C PHE A 385 -14.74 4.12 -16.73
N SER A 386 -15.65 4.75 -15.98
CA SER A 386 -15.98 6.17 -16.16
C SER A 386 -14.77 7.07 -15.94
N GLY A 387 -14.00 6.81 -14.87
CA GLY A 387 -12.76 7.53 -14.57
C GLY A 387 -11.73 7.40 -15.68
N LYS A 388 -11.48 6.18 -16.18
CA LYS A 388 -10.58 5.93 -17.32
C LYS A 388 -10.98 6.76 -18.54
N ALA A 389 -12.27 6.79 -18.88
CA ALA A 389 -12.78 7.58 -20.01
C ALA A 389 -12.59 9.11 -19.79
N LEU A 390 -12.87 9.62 -18.58
CA LEU A 390 -12.63 11.03 -18.25
C LEU A 390 -11.15 11.41 -18.41
N ALA A 391 -10.24 10.60 -17.90
CA ALA A 391 -8.80 10.83 -18.01
C ALA A 391 -8.30 10.76 -19.48
N LYS A 392 -8.83 9.82 -20.27
CA LYS A 392 -8.55 9.72 -21.71
C LYS A 392 -8.87 11.02 -22.44
N PHE A 393 -10.09 11.52 -22.29
CA PHE A 393 -10.51 12.76 -22.97
C PHE A 393 -9.80 13.99 -22.41
N ALA A 394 -9.50 14.02 -21.11
CA ALA A 394 -8.68 15.07 -20.51
C ALA A 394 -7.29 15.15 -21.18
N ASN A 395 -6.63 14.01 -21.40
CA ASN A 395 -5.33 13.97 -22.10
C ASN A 395 -5.41 14.47 -23.54
N ILE A 396 -6.45 14.09 -24.30
CA ILE A 396 -6.64 14.56 -25.68
C ILE A 396 -6.76 16.09 -25.72
N ILE A 397 -7.59 16.65 -24.83
CA ILE A 397 -7.85 18.10 -24.78
C ILE A 397 -6.59 18.86 -24.33
N LEU A 398 -5.85 18.32 -23.36
CA LEU A 398 -4.56 18.86 -22.92
C LEU A 398 -3.57 18.95 -24.08
N VAL A 399 -3.43 17.86 -24.86
CA VAL A 399 -2.55 17.85 -26.04
C VAL A 399 -2.94 18.94 -27.02
N LEU A 400 -4.24 19.07 -27.34
CA LEU A 400 -4.71 20.09 -28.26
C LEU A 400 -4.40 21.52 -27.79
N ASN A 401 -4.67 21.80 -26.52
CA ASN A 401 -4.50 23.15 -25.98
C ASN A 401 -3.02 23.53 -25.86
N ASP A 402 -2.22 22.68 -25.24
CA ASP A 402 -0.88 23.03 -24.79
C ASP A 402 0.24 22.63 -25.75
N MET A 403 0.09 21.50 -26.44
CA MET A 403 1.14 20.94 -27.31
C MET A 403 0.89 21.26 -28.79
N ILE A 404 -0.37 21.26 -29.21
CA ILE A 404 -0.76 21.56 -30.59
C ILE A 404 -1.13 23.04 -30.76
N GLY A 405 -1.72 23.68 -29.76
CA GLY A 405 -2.16 25.08 -29.82
C GLY A 405 -3.50 25.31 -30.53
N ASP A 406 -4.32 24.27 -30.74
CA ASP A 406 -5.70 24.41 -31.23
C ASP A 406 -6.64 24.66 -30.05
N LYS A 407 -6.63 25.91 -29.59
CA LYS A 407 -7.39 26.33 -28.40
C LYS A 407 -8.90 26.31 -28.60
N ASP A 408 -9.37 26.53 -29.83
CA ASP A 408 -10.81 26.60 -30.13
C ASP A 408 -11.46 25.21 -30.03
N LEU A 409 -10.84 24.20 -30.64
CA LEU A 409 -11.30 22.82 -30.52
C LEU A 409 -11.15 22.32 -29.08
N ALA A 410 -10.01 22.62 -28.44
CA ALA A 410 -9.81 22.26 -27.04
C ALA A 410 -10.91 22.85 -26.13
N GLN A 411 -11.28 24.12 -26.31
CA GLN A 411 -12.31 24.77 -25.50
C GLN A 411 -13.71 24.17 -25.72
N THR A 412 -14.03 23.81 -26.96
CA THR A 412 -15.31 23.16 -27.30
C THR A 412 -15.41 21.78 -26.64
N SER A 413 -14.36 20.97 -26.75
CA SER A 413 -14.31 19.65 -26.13
C SER A 413 -14.20 19.71 -24.60
N LEU A 414 -13.50 20.71 -24.05
CA LEU A 414 -13.44 20.96 -22.61
C LEU A 414 -14.81 21.25 -22.02
N THR A 415 -15.69 21.93 -22.76
CA THR A 415 -17.08 22.15 -22.34
C THR A 415 -17.82 20.82 -22.19
N GLN A 416 -17.66 19.89 -23.13
CA GLN A 416 -18.26 18.56 -23.04
C GLN A 416 -17.68 17.74 -21.88
N LEU A 417 -16.36 17.77 -21.69
CA LEU A 417 -15.69 17.09 -20.58
C LEU A 417 -16.16 17.62 -19.21
N LYS A 418 -16.36 18.94 -19.08
CA LYS A 418 -16.93 19.54 -17.85
C LYS A 418 -18.35 19.08 -17.60
N THR A 419 -19.18 18.96 -18.64
CA THR A 419 -20.53 18.39 -18.53
C THR A 419 -20.49 16.92 -18.10
N ALA A 420 -19.60 16.11 -18.68
CA ALA A 420 -19.39 14.73 -18.27
C ALA A 420 -18.96 14.65 -16.79
N PHE A 421 -18.01 15.48 -16.36
CA PHE A 421 -17.56 15.52 -14.97
C PHE A 421 -18.65 16.00 -14.02
N ALA A 422 -19.48 16.97 -14.44
CA ALA A 422 -20.58 17.50 -13.63
C ALA A 422 -21.59 16.42 -13.25
N ARG A 423 -21.82 15.39 -14.08
CA ARG A 423 -22.62 14.20 -13.71
C ARG A 423 -22.17 13.62 -12.37
N PHE A 424 -20.86 13.49 -12.16
CA PHE A 424 -20.27 12.92 -10.95
C PHE A 424 -20.22 13.93 -9.81
N ALA A 425 -19.83 15.18 -10.10
CA ALA A 425 -19.79 16.25 -9.11
C ALA A 425 -21.18 16.56 -8.53
N GLU A 426 -22.24 16.39 -9.32
CA GLU A 426 -23.64 16.50 -8.93
C GLU A 426 -24.23 15.18 -8.39
N ASN A 427 -23.43 14.10 -8.41
CA ASN A 427 -23.77 12.77 -7.90
C ASN A 427 -24.96 12.08 -8.62
N LYS A 428 -25.00 12.20 -9.95
CA LYS A 428 -26.06 11.72 -10.86
C LYS A 428 -25.65 10.53 -11.74
N GLN A 429 -24.46 9.98 -11.55
CA GLN A 429 -24.01 8.77 -12.25
C GLN A 429 -24.87 7.55 -11.89
N GLN A 430 -24.81 6.49 -12.70
CA GLN A 430 -25.68 5.30 -12.56
C GLN A 430 -25.70 4.70 -11.14
N TYR A 431 -24.53 4.64 -10.50
CA TYR A 431 -24.39 4.31 -9.08
C TYR A 431 -23.79 5.52 -8.34
N PRO A 432 -24.63 6.43 -7.79
CA PRO A 432 -24.18 7.57 -7.02
C PRO A 432 -23.25 7.16 -5.87
N LEU A 433 -22.34 8.06 -5.48
CA LEU A 433 -21.55 7.89 -4.27
C LEU A 433 -22.41 8.21 -3.04
N VAL A 434 -22.09 7.56 -1.94
CA VAL A 434 -22.63 7.88 -0.61
C VAL A 434 -21.50 7.96 0.39
N TYR A 435 -21.61 8.87 1.36
CA TYR A 435 -20.80 8.86 2.56
C TYR A 435 -21.33 7.79 3.52
N GLU A 436 -20.53 6.77 3.73
CA GLU A 436 -20.82 5.62 4.59
C GLU A 436 -20.08 5.83 5.92
N SER A 437 -20.83 6.05 7.00
CA SER A 437 -20.26 6.44 8.30
C SER A 437 -19.88 5.27 9.21
N ALA A 438 -20.29 4.04 8.90
CA ALA A 438 -19.91 2.83 9.61
C ALA A 438 -18.47 2.41 9.34
N TRP A 439 -17.76 2.89 8.33
CA TRP A 439 -16.29 2.81 8.24
C TRP A 439 -15.67 4.19 8.02
N GLY A 440 -16.44 5.14 7.52
CA GLY A 440 -16.06 6.54 7.35
C GLY A 440 -15.37 6.74 6.02
N GLY A 441 -16.13 6.85 4.94
CA GLY A 441 -15.62 7.11 3.60
C GLY A 441 -16.72 7.30 2.57
N VAL A 442 -16.35 7.61 1.33
CA VAL A 442 -17.30 7.66 0.21
C VAL A 442 -17.17 6.41 -0.62
N VAL A 443 -18.30 5.77 -0.92
CA VAL A 443 -18.36 4.49 -1.65
C VAL A 443 -19.43 4.54 -2.74
N SER A 444 -19.23 3.77 -3.81
CA SER A 444 -20.25 3.53 -4.83
C SER A 444 -21.49 2.85 -4.23
N THR A 445 -22.68 3.18 -4.73
CA THR A 445 -23.92 2.49 -4.32
C THR A 445 -24.11 1.13 -5.00
N ALA A 446 -23.21 0.72 -5.89
CA ALA A 446 -23.37 -0.45 -6.74
C ALA A 446 -23.74 -1.73 -5.98
N SER A 447 -23.03 -2.07 -4.89
CA SER A 447 -23.35 -3.31 -4.13
C SER A 447 -24.64 -3.18 -3.33
N TYR A 448 -25.00 -1.99 -2.85
CA TYR A 448 -26.28 -1.76 -2.17
C TYR A 448 -27.48 -1.92 -3.10
N VAL A 449 -27.32 -1.60 -4.39
CA VAL A 449 -28.37 -1.73 -5.41
C VAL A 449 -28.44 -3.14 -5.98
N THR A 450 -27.28 -3.75 -6.26
CA THR A 450 -27.20 -5.05 -6.97
C THR A 450 -27.17 -6.26 -6.04
N GLY A 451 -26.77 -6.08 -4.79
CA GLY A 451 -26.48 -7.18 -3.86
C GLY A 451 -25.18 -7.94 -4.15
N ASN A 452 -24.39 -7.52 -5.14
CA ASN A 452 -23.11 -8.13 -5.50
C ASN A 452 -21.95 -7.39 -4.83
N ASP A 453 -21.17 -8.07 -3.99
CA ASP A 453 -20.02 -7.49 -3.28
C ASP A 453 -18.82 -7.20 -4.20
N GLY A 454 -18.72 -7.87 -5.35
CA GLY A 454 -17.75 -7.57 -6.41
C GLY A 454 -18.20 -6.51 -7.41
N ALA A 455 -19.40 -5.92 -7.25
CA ALA A 455 -19.86 -4.85 -8.14
C ALA A 455 -18.91 -3.65 -8.08
N ASP A 456 -18.59 -3.08 -9.25
CA ASP A 456 -17.60 -2.00 -9.39
C ASP A 456 -16.28 -2.35 -8.69
N PHE A 457 -15.79 -3.58 -8.92
CA PHE A 457 -14.54 -4.12 -8.37
C PHE A 457 -14.46 -4.14 -6.83
N GLY A 458 -15.61 -4.13 -6.16
CA GLY A 458 -15.67 -4.08 -4.70
C GLY A 458 -15.46 -2.68 -4.14
N ASN A 459 -15.69 -1.63 -4.93
CA ASN A 459 -15.61 -0.24 -4.44
C ASN A 459 -16.49 -0.02 -3.20
N THR A 460 -17.68 -0.63 -3.13
CA THR A 460 -18.52 -0.54 -1.92
C THR A 460 -17.80 -1.06 -0.67
N TYR A 461 -16.91 -2.03 -0.82
CA TYR A 461 -16.13 -2.69 0.24
C TYR A 461 -14.74 -2.05 0.44
N TYR A 462 -14.53 -0.83 -0.09
CA TYR A 462 -13.28 -0.09 -0.03
C TYR A 462 -12.11 -0.70 -0.82
N ASN A 463 -12.39 -1.57 -1.80
CA ASN A 463 -11.38 -1.96 -2.77
C ASN A 463 -11.08 -0.81 -3.74
N ASP A 464 -9.81 -0.64 -4.07
CA ASP A 464 -9.37 0.07 -5.29
C ASP A 464 -9.74 1.57 -5.35
N HIS A 465 -10.07 2.19 -4.22
CA HIS A 465 -10.44 3.61 -4.20
C HIS A 465 -9.36 4.52 -4.79
N HIS A 466 -8.08 4.27 -4.50
CA HIS A 466 -6.95 5.02 -5.07
C HIS A 466 -6.85 4.83 -6.59
N PHE A 467 -7.11 3.63 -7.10
CA PHE A 467 -7.17 3.38 -8.55
C PHE A 467 -8.33 4.14 -9.19
N HIS A 468 -9.54 3.97 -8.66
CA HIS A 468 -10.77 4.51 -9.24
C HIS A 468 -10.78 6.03 -9.15
N TYR A 469 -10.63 6.57 -7.94
CA TYR A 469 -10.74 8.00 -7.69
C TYR A 469 -9.52 8.77 -8.21
N GLY A 470 -8.36 8.11 -8.34
CA GLY A 470 -7.16 8.67 -8.98
C GLY A 470 -7.45 9.24 -10.37
N TYR A 471 -8.22 8.52 -11.19
CA TYR A 471 -8.59 9.00 -12.53
C TYR A 471 -9.46 10.26 -12.50
N PHE A 472 -10.40 10.38 -11.56
CA PHE A 472 -11.23 11.57 -11.40
C PHE A 472 -10.41 12.75 -10.91
N ILE A 473 -9.53 12.53 -9.94
CA ILE A 473 -8.62 13.56 -9.42
C ILE A 473 -7.69 14.04 -10.54
N TYR A 474 -7.18 13.14 -11.37
CA TYR A 474 -6.35 13.48 -12.53
C TYR A 474 -7.12 14.29 -13.57
N ALA A 475 -8.31 13.83 -13.98
CA ALA A 475 -9.15 14.55 -14.93
C ALA A 475 -9.52 15.95 -14.41
N ALA A 476 -9.87 16.08 -13.13
CA ALA A 476 -10.12 17.36 -12.48
C ALA A 476 -8.89 18.27 -12.47
N ALA A 477 -7.69 17.70 -12.26
CA ALA A 477 -6.45 18.46 -12.32
C ALA A 477 -6.19 19.04 -13.72
N VAL A 478 -6.42 18.25 -14.77
CA VAL A 478 -6.32 18.72 -16.16
C VAL A 478 -7.38 19.78 -16.47
N ILE A 479 -8.63 19.59 -16.06
CA ILE A 479 -9.69 20.60 -16.24
C ILE A 479 -9.31 21.91 -15.53
N GLY A 480 -8.82 21.83 -14.29
CA GLY A 480 -8.40 23.00 -13.52
C GLY A 480 -7.18 23.72 -14.10
N HIS A 481 -6.27 23.00 -14.75
CA HIS A 481 -5.14 23.57 -15.49
C HIS A 481 -5.63 24.35 -16.72
N LEU A 482 -6.57 23.78 -17.47
CA LEU A 482 -7.11 24.39 -18.70
C LEU A 482 -8.14 25.50 -18.42
N ASP A 483 -8.87 25.43 -17.31
CA ASP A 483 -9.80 26.45 -16.83
C ASP A 483 -9.72 26.60 -15.30
N PRO A 484 -8.89 27.51 -14.80
CA PRO A 484 -8.75 27.77 -13.36
C PRO A 484 -10.05 28.21 -12.68
N SER A 485 -11.01 28.79 -13.41
CA SER A 485 -12.28 29.23 -12.83
C SER A 485 -13.19 28.06 -12.41
N TRP A 486 -12.99 26.89 -13.05
CA TRP A 486 -13.74 25.66 -12.76
C TRP A 486 -13.37 25.04 -11.41
N VAL A 487 -12.16 25.30 -10.91
CA VAL A 487 -11.62 24.72 -9.68
C VAL A 487 -12.47 25.05 -8.46
N LYS A 488 -12.80 26.34 -8.25
CA LYS A 488 -13.50 26.81 -7.05
C LYS A 488 -14.85 26.10 -6.83
N PRO A 489 -15.78 26.02 -7.81
CA PRO A 489 -17.08 25.36 -7.61
C PRO A 489 -17.00 23.84 -7.45
N ASN A 490 -15.93 23.17 -7.93
CA ASN A 490 -15.81 21.72 -7.89
C ASN A 490 -14.82 21.21 -6.82
N ARG A 491 -14.14 22.13 -6.13
CA ARG A 491 -13.06 21.80 -5.19
C ARG A 491 -13.50 20.84 -4.11
N ASP A 492 -14.67 21.05 -3.53
CA ASP A 492 -15.13 20.27 -2.38
C ASP A 492 -15.40 18.81 -2.78
N TYR A 493 -15.96 18.58 -3.97
CA TYR A 493 -16.16 17.24 -4.51
C TYR A 493 -14.82 16.52 -4.73
N VAL A 494 -13.88 17.15 -5.42
CA VAL A 494 -12.57 16.55 -5.70
C VAL A 494 -11.78 16.33 -4.41
N ASN A 495 -11.80 17.29 -3.49
CA ASN A 495 -11.17 17.15 -2.17
C ASN A 495 -11.80 16.03 -1.35
N THR A 496 -13.10 15.76 -1.46
CA THR A 496 -13.73 14.60 -0.84
C THR A 496 -13.13 13.29 -1.35
N LEU A 497 -12.90 13.16 -2.66
CA LEU A 497 -12.23 11.98 -3.23
C LEU A 497 -10.79 11.85 -2.70
N VAL A 498 -10.02 12.95 -2.66
CA VAL A 498 -8.64 12.93 -2.12
C VAL A 498 -8.62 12.60 -0.63
N ARG A 499 -9.56 13.14 0.16
CA ARG A 499 -9.66 12.87 1.60
C ARG A 499 -9.96 11.40 1.87
N ASP A 500 -10.79 10.77 1.04
CA ASP A 500 -11.12 9.35 1.21
C ASP A 500 -9.89 8.44 1.10
N VAL A 501 -9.02 8.69 0.11
CA VAL A 501 -7.86 7.83 -0.16
C VAL A 501 -6.61 8.25 0.60
N ALA A 502 -6.44 9.55 0.84
CA ALA A 502 -5.15 10.14 1.23
C ALA A 502 -5.26 11.27 2.28
N ASN A 503 -6.31 11.30 3.11
CA ASN A 503 -6.38 12.23 4.25
C ASN A 503 -5.07 12.18 5.08
N PRO A 504 -4.36 13.31 5.25
CA PRO A 504 -3.07 13.32 5.94
C PRO A 504 -3.17 13.44 7.46
N SER A 505 -4.35 13.70 8.03
CA SER A 505 -4.46 14.11 9.43
C SER A 505 -5.74 13.61 10.10
N ALA A 506 -5.61 13.10 11.33
CA ALA A 506 -6.75 12.66 12.14
C ALA A 506 -7.66 13.82 12.60
N LYS A 507 -7.28 15.07 12.33
CA LYS A 507 -8.13 16.26 12.51
C LYS A 507 -9.35 16.26 11.58
N ASP A 508 -9.31 15.51 10.48
CA ASP A 508 -10.49 15.22 9.67
C ASP A 508 -11.29 14.08 10.30
N SER A 509 -12.47 14.40 10.83
CA SER A 509 -13.33 13.43 11.53
C SER A 509 -14.17 12.55 10.60
N TYR A 510 -14.11 12.77 9.28
CA TYR A 510 -14.93 12.04 8.29
C TYR A 510 -14.17 10.89 7.62
N PHE A 511 -12.85 11.02 7.46
CA PHE A 511 -12.04 10.07 6.69
C PHE A 511 -10.83 9.58 7.50
N PRO A 512 -10.47 8.29 7.42
CA PRO A 512 -9.31 7.76 8.11
C PRO A 512 -8.03 8.30 7.50
N VAL A 513 -6.97 8.39 8.31
CA VAL A 513 -5.66 8.83 7.84
C VAL A 513 -5.09 7.80 6.85
N HIS A 514 -4.70 8.28 5.67
CA HIS A 514 -4.07 7.52 4.59
C HIS A 514 -4.74 6.17 4.32
N ARG A 515 -6.02 6.13 3.95
CA ARG A 515 -6.76 4.87 3.74
C ARG A 515 -5.95 3.87 2.91
N ALA A 516 -5.46 4.28 1.74
CA ALA A 516 -4.76 3.42 0.79
C ALA A 516 -3.25 3.38 1.06
N PHE A 517 -2.55 4.52 0.99
CA PHE A 517 -1.09 4.58 1.07
C PHE A 517 -0.57 4.14 2.44
N ASP A 518 0.32 3.15 2.45
CA ASP A 518 1.00 2.69 3.66
C ASP A 518 2.45 3.17 3.63
N TRP A 519 2.77 4.15 4.47
CA TRP A 519 4.11 4.74 4.53
C TRP A 519 5.18 3.77 5.03
N TYR A 520 4.81 2.73 5.79
CA TYR A 520 5.76 1.70 6.20
C TYR A 520 6.10 0.78 5.03
N HIS A 521 5.13 0.42 4.19
CA HIS A 521 5.36 -0.40 2.99
C HIS A 521 5.89 0.40 1.79
N GLY A 522 5.66 1.72 1.77
CA GLY A 522 6.07 2.63 0.70
C GLY A 522 5.20 2.57 -0.56
N HIS A 523 4.04 1.93 -0.47
CA HIS A 523 3.05 1.82 -1.55
C HIS A 523 1.63 1.69 -0.96
N SER A 524 0.60 1.75 -1.80
CA SER A 524 -0.79 1.56 -1.38
C SER A 524 -1.20 0.10 -1.30
N TRP A 525 -2.22 -0.18 -0.49
CA TRP A 525 -2.95 -1.44 -0.49
C TRP A 525 -4.34 -1.26 -1.12
N ALA A 526 -4.67 -2.11 -2.09
CA ALA A 526 -5.95 -2.13 -2.80
C ALA A 526 -7.04 -2.83 -2.01
N HIS A 527 -6.70 -3.94 -1.37
CA HIS A 527 -7.65 -4.82 -0.71
C HIS A 527 -8.35 -4.17 0.51
N GLY A 528 -9.66 -3.98 0.41
CA GLY A 528 -10.55 -3.42 1.41
C GLY A 528 -11.04 -4.43 2.45
N LEU A 529 -12.35 -4.47 2.69
CA LEU A 529 -12.97 -5.17 3.82
C LEU A 529 -13.28 -6.65 3.56
N TYR A 530 -12.28 -7.45 3.20
CA TYR A 530 -12.39 -8.91 3.18
C TYR A 530 -11.35 -9.56 4.10
N GLU A 531 -11.76 -10.63 4.78
CA GLU A 531 -10.83 -11.47 5.53
C GLU A 531 -10.04 -12.33 4.52
N THR A 532 -8.72 -12.34 4.64
CA THR A 532 -7.85 -13.07 3.73
C THR A 532 -6.65 -13.64 4.47
N ALA A 533 -6.31 -14.89 4.15
CA ALA A 533 -5.18 -15.57 4.75
C ALA A 533 -3.82 -15.02 4.25
N ASP A 534 -3.80 -14.40 3.07
CA ASP A 534 -2.60 -13.83 2.46
C ASP A 534 -2.38 -12.35 2.83
N GLY A 535 -3.27 -11.77 3.62
CA GLY A 535 -3.23 -10.35 3.98
C GLY A 535 -3.62 -9.44 2.82
N LYS A 536 -3.31 -8.14 2.95
CA LYS A 536 -3.62 -7.13 1.94
C LYS A 536 -2.88 -7.39 0.63
N ASP A 537 -3.47 -6.96 -0.47
CA ASP A 537 -2.88 -7.05 -1.81
C ASP A 537 -2.95 -5.74 -2.59
N GLN A 538 -2.13 -5.69 -3.63
CA GLN A 538 -2.02 -4.61 -4.60
C GLN A 538 -1.42 -5.16 -5.89
N GLU A 539 -2.13 -5.01 -7.01
CA GLU A 539 -1.74 -5.45 -8.35
C GLU A 539 -1.18 -4.29 -9.18
N SER A 540 -2.05 -3.35 -9.57
CA SER A 540 -1.74 -2.26 -10.50
C SER A 540 -0.81 -1.21 -9.90
N SER A 541 0.49 -1.47 -9.92
CA SER A 541 1.50 -0.56 -9.40
C SER A 541 1.55 0.78 -10.15
N SER A 542 1.16 0.80 -11.43
CA SER A 542 1.12 2.02 -12.24
C SER A 542 -0.07 2.90 -11.90
N GLU A 543 -1.23 2.34 -11.54
CA GLU A 543 -2.37 3.14 -11.06
C GLU A 543 -2.12 3.72 -9.66
N ASP A 544 -1.31 3.07 -8.82
CA ASP A 544 -0.84 3.64 -7.55
C ASP A 544 0.03 4.90 -7.78
N VAL A 545 0.93 4.82 -8.78
CA VAL A 545 1.78 5.95 -9.19
C VAL A 545 0.95 7.05 -9.84
N MET A 546 -0.03 6.70 -10.68
CA MET A 546 -0.98 7.65 -11.25
C MET A 546 -1.76 8.37 -10.15
N HIS A 547 -2.23 7.67 -9.13
CA HIS A 547 -2.93 8.27 -8.00
C HIS A 547 -2.08 9.31 -7.26
N ALA A 548 -0.82 9.01 -6.93
CA ALA A 548 0.09 9.97 -6.31
C ALA A 548 0.37 11.18 -7.22
N PHE A 549 0.49 10.94 -8.53
CA PHE A 549 0.61 11.99 -9.54
C PHE A 549 -0.65 12.85 -9.61
N ALA A 550 -1.84 12.26 -9.59
CA ALA A 550 -3.12 12.97 -9.59
C ALA A 550 -3.25 13.89 -8.36
N ILE A 551 -2.90 13.42 -7.17
CA ILE A 551 -2.86 14.23 -5.94
C ILE A 551 -1.91 15.42 -6.11
N LYS A 552 -0.71 15.17 -6.64
CA LYS A 552 0.27 16.23 -6.91
C LYS A 552 -0.33 17.30 -7.83
N MET A 553 -0.87 16.89 -8.97
CA MET A 553 -1.39 17.81 -9.99
C MET A 553 -2.63 18.56 -9.48
N TRP A 554 -3.53 17.90 -8.76
CA TRP A 554 -4.67 18.56 -8.14
C TRP A 554 -4.24 19.57 -7.07
N GLY A 555 -3.26 19.23 -6.23
CA GLY A 555 -2.69 20.18 -5.26
C GLY A 555 -2.12 21.44 -5.93
N GLN A 556 -1.46 21.27 -7.08
CA GLN A 556 -0.94 22.41 -7.86
C GLN A 556 -2.07 23.32 -8.38
N VAL A 557 -3.07 22.76 -9.08
CA VAL A 557 -4.12 23.59 -9.70
C VAL A 557 -5.15 24.12 -8.71
N SER A 558 -5.34 23.43 -7.58
CA SER A 558 -6.23 23.86 -6.50
C SER A 558 -5.62 24.91 -5.57
N GLY A 559 -4.29 25.08 -5.62
CA GLY A 559 -3.54 25.99 -4.76
C GLY A 559 -3.18 25.42 -3.38
N ASP A 560 -3.36 24.12 -3.14
CA ASP A 560 -2.89 23.44 -1.93
C ASP A 560 -1.44 22.96 -2.11
N SER A 561 -0.50 23.82 -1.72
CA SER A 561 0.93 23.50 -1.81
C SER A 561 1.37 22.32 -0.93
N ASN A 562 0.67 22.04 0.18
CA ASN A 562 0.99 20.88 1.02
C ASN A 562 0.53 19.59 0.34
N MET A 563 -0.62 19.60 -0.33
CA MET A 563 -1.08 18.46 -1.14
C MET A 563 -0.14 18.17 -2.30
N ALA A 564 0.30 19.20 -3.02
CA ALA A 564 1.29 19.05 -4.08
C ALA A 564 2.62 18.47 -3.56
N ALA A 565 3.07 18.93 -2.38
CA ALA A 565 4.27 18.40 -1.71
C ALA A 565 4.11 16.94 -1.29
N ARG A 566 2.96 16.57 -0.69
CA ARG A 566 2.67 15.18 -0.32
C ARG A 566 2.64 14.25 -1.55
N GLY A 567 2.03 14.67 -2.65
CA GLY A 567 2.02 13.89 -3.89
C GLY A 567 3.43 13.69 -4.47
N ASN A 568 4.28 14.73 -4.46
CA ASN A 568 5.69 14.62 -4.85
C ASN A 568 6.48 13.65 -3.95
N LEU A 569 6.27 13.71 -2.64
CA LEU A 569 6.93 12.81 -1.70
C LEU A 569 6.47 11.36 -1.89
N GLN A 570 5.16 11.12 -2.05
CA GLN A 570 4.60 9.81 -2.36
C GLN A 570 5.18 9.23 -3.64
N LEU A 571 5.30 10.01 -4.72
CA LEU A 571 5.93 9.58 -5.97
C LEU A 571 7.38 9.13 -5.78
N ALA A 572 8.15 9.83 -4.94
CA ALA A 572 9.55 9.48 -4.67
C ALA A 572 9.67 8.18 -3.86
N VAL A 573 8.81 8.00 -2.84
CA VAL A 573 8.74 6.76 -2.06
C VAL A 573 8.29 5.59 -2.94
N LEU A 574 7.24 5.78 -3.76
CA LEU A 574 6.76 4.77 -4.72
C LEU A 574 7.86 4.34 -5.69
N LYS A 575 8.62 5.29 -6.26
CA LYS A 575 9.76 4.95 -7.13
C LYS A 575 10.69 3.95 -6.47
N ARG A 576 11.05 4.18 -5.21
CA ARG A 576 11.98 3.32 -4.47
C ARG A 576 11.36 1.98 -4.08
N ALA A 577 10.15 2.00 -3.52
CA ALA A 577 9.47 0.81 -3.05
C ALA A 577 9.08 -0.11 -4.22
N LEU A 578 8.52 0.43 -5.30
CA LEU A 578 8.14 -0.36 -6.47
C LEU A 578 9.36 -0.98 -7.17
N ASN A 579 10.48 -0.28 -7.31
CA ASN A 579 11.71 -0.87 -7.85
C ASN A 579 12.36 -1.92 -6.91
N SER A 580 11.97 -1.94 -5.64
CA SER A 580 12.39 -2.99 -4.70
C SER A 580 11.46 -4.21 -4.76
N TYR A 581 10.15 -3.99 -4.89
CA TYR A 581 9.13 -5.00 -4.60
C TYR A 581 8.23 -5.41 -5.77
N TYR A 582 8.11 -4.59 -6.81
CA TYR A 582 7.21 -4.82 -7.94
C TYR A 582 7.93 -4.90 -9.29
N LEU A 583 8.98 -4.11 -9.51
CA LEU A 583 9.66 -3.95 -10.80
C LEU A 583 11.12 -4.42 -10.64
N TYR A 584 11.42 -5.61 -11.15
CA TYR A 584 12.67 -6.32 -10.93
C TYR A 584 13.62 -6.14 -12.10
N THR A 585 14.65 -5.33 -11.90
CA THR A 585 15.86 -5.47 -12.70
C THR A 585 16.60 -6.73 -12.31
N SER A 586 17.49 -7.20 -13.19
CA SER A 586 18.41 -8.31 -12.96
C SER A 586 19.29 -8.14 -11.72
N SER A 587 19.49 -6.89 -11.28
CA SER A 587 20.27 -6.54 -10.09
C SER A 587 19.47 -6.51 -8.79
N ASN A 588 18.16 -6.80 -8.81
CA ASN A 588 17.35 -6.82 -7.60
C ASN A 588 17.89 -7.88 -6.63
N THR A 589 18.14 -7.48 -5.38
CA THR A 589 18.62 -8.38 -4.30
C THR A 589 17.59 -8.55 -3.19
N VAL A 590 16.39 -7.98 -3.36
CA VAL A 590 15.33 -7.96 -2.36
C VAL A 590 14.43 -9.18 -2.51
N GLN A 591 14.07 -9.50 -3.75
CA GLN A 591 13.21 -10.64 -4.07
C GLN A 591 14.03 -11.92 -4.30
N PRO A 592 13.40 -13.11 -4.15
CA PRO A 592 14.07 -14.37 -4.42
C PRO A 592 14.61 -14.42 -5.86
N PRO A 593 15.85 -14.90 -6.08
CA PRO A 593 16.41 -15.11 -7.43
C PRO A 593 15.50 -15.95 -8.34
N GLN A 594 14.79 -16.91 -7.76
CA GLN A 594 13.82 -17.76 -8.45
C GLN A 594 12.59 -17.00 -8.97
N PHE A 595 12.36 -15.75 -8.57
CA PHE A 595 11.18 -14.97 -8.96
C PHE A 595 11.55 -13.74 -9.82
N ILE A 596 12.77 -13.22 -9.69
CA ILE A 596 13.23 -11.99 -10.36
C ILE A 596 13.10 -12.06 -11.90
N GLY A 597 13.22 -13.25 -12.50
CA GLY A 597 13.07 -13.44 -13.94
C GLY A 597 11.69 -13.04 -14.50
N ASN A 598 10.64 -13.01 -13.67
CA ASN A 598 9.31 -12.54 -14.05
C ASN A 598 9.25 -11.05 -14.42
N LYS A 599 10.27 -10.28 -14.02
CA LYS A 599 10.39 -8.80 -14.15
C LYS A 599 9.36 -7.99 -13.38
N VAL A 600 8.13 -8.46 -13.24
CA VAL A 600 7.09 -7.83 -12.41
C VAL A 600 6.56 -8.76 -11.34
N ALA A 601 5.92 -8.21 -10.32
CA ALA A 601 5.27 -8.98 -9.27
C ALA A 601 4.06 -9.79 -9.79
N GLY A 602 3.26 -9.21 -10.68
CA GLY A 602 1.85 -9.58 -10.80
C GLY A 602 1.09 -9.02 -9.59
N ILE A 603 0.40 -9.88 -8.85
CA ILE A 603 -0.31 -9.50 -7.63
C ILE A 603 0.61 -9.72 -6.42
N LEU A 604 0.97 -8.64 -5.72
CA LEU A 604 1.71 -8.71 -4.47
C LEU A 604 0.74 -8.69 -3.29
N PHE A 605 0.83 -9.70 -2.45
CA PHE A 605 0.15 -9.80 -1.16
C PHE A 605 1.16 -9.55 -0.01
N GLU A 606 0.66 -9.35 1.20
CA GLU A 606 1.51 -9.38 2.39
C GLU A 606 2.18 -10.75 2.58
N ASN A 607 1.51 -11.86 2.24
CA ASN A 607 2.04 -13.21 2.44
C ASN A 607 2.74 -13.83 1.22
N LYS A 608 2.34 -13.46 0.00
CA LYS A 608 2.77 -14.11 -1.25
C LYS A 608 2.99 -13.10 -2.37
N ILE A 609 3.68 -13.52 -3.43
CA ILE A 609 3.69 -12.82 -4.71
C ILE A 609 3.29 -13.82 -5.79
N ASP A 610 2.36 -13.43 -6.66
CA ASP A 610 1.74 -14.29 -7.66
C ASP A 610 1.82 -13.59 -9.03
N HIS A 611 2.60 -14.14 -9.96
CA HIS A 611 2.81 -13.60 -11.30
C HIS A 611 1.62 -13.95 -12.20
N THR A 612 0.49 -13.32 -11.90
CA THR A 612 -0.80 -13.52 -12.55
C THR A 612 -1.59 -12.20 -12.50
N THR A 613 -2.81 -12.19 -13.05
CA THR A 613 -3.79 -11.12 -12.81
C THR A 613 -5.13 -11.67 -12.33
N TYR A 614 -6.02 -10.80 -11.85
CA TYR A 614 -7.41 -11.18 -11.52
C TYR A 614 -8.26 -11.57 -12.74
N PHE A 615 -7.81 -11.28 -13.96
CA PHE A 615 -8.60 -11.42 -15.20
C PHE A 615 -7.93 -12.26 -16.29
N GLY A 616 -6.78 -12.87 -16.01
CA GLY A 616 -6.11 -13.82 -16.91
C GLY A 616 -4.59 -13.87 -16.72
N ALA A 617 -3.97 -14.92 -17.25
CA ALA A 617 -2.53 -15.18 -17.09
C ALA A 617 -1.71 -14.92 -18.37
N ASN A 618 -2.24 -14.21 -19.36
CA ASN A 618 -1.45 -13.84 -20.53
C ASN A 618 -0.34 -12.86 -20.14
N LEU A 619 0.84 -12.98 -20.75
CA LEU A 619 1.99 -12.15 -20.40
C LEU A 619 1.72 -10.66 -20.61
N GLU A 620 1.02 -10.30 -21.68
CA GLU A 620 0.63 -8.91 -21.93
C GLU A 620 -0.32 -8.34 -20.86
N TYR A 621 -1.11 -9.19 -20.18
CA TYR A 621 -1.97 -8.77 -19.08
C TYR A 621 -1.12 -8.53 -17.83
N ILE A 622 -0.30 -9.52 -17.47
CA ILE A 622 0.52 -9.50 -16.25
C ILE A 622 1.55 -8.38 -16.30
N GLN A 623 2.22 -8.17 -17.44
CA GLN A 623 3.20 -7.08 -17.56
C GLN A 623 2.51 -5.73 -17.79
N GLY A 624 1.47 -5.70 -18.63
CA GLY A 624 0.77 -4.48 -19.03
C GLY A 624 0.03 -3.78 -17.89
N ILE A 625 -0.49 -4.53 -16.90
CA ILE A 625 -1.18 -3.94 -15.75
C ILE A 625 -0.26 -3.05 -14.90
N HIS A 626 1.07 -3.27 -14.96
CA HIS A 626 2.07 -2.41 -14.32
C HIS A 626 2.56 -1.25 -15.21
N MET A 627 2.02 -1.10 -16.42
CA MET A 627 2.36 -0.04 -17.37
C MET A 627 1.30 1.06 -17.43
N LEU A 628 0.01 0.69 -17.37
CA LEU A 628 -1.11 1.60 -17.60
C LEU A 628 -1.60 2.28 -16.31
N PRO A 629 -2.11 3.52 -16.37
CA PRO A 629 -2.09 4.40 -17.53
C PRO A 629 -0.68 4.98 -17.77
N LEU A 630 -0.34 5.20 -19.03
CA LEU A 630 0.92 5.83 -19.41
C LEU A 630 0.78 7.36 -19.29
N LEU A 631 1.50 7.94 -18.35
CA LEU A 631 1.43 9.35 -17.95
C LEU A 631 2.85 9.89 -17.72
N PRO A 632 3.03 11.21 -17.48
CA PRO A 632 4.35 11.78 -17.18
C PRO A 632 5.10 11.11 -16.03
N CYS A 633 4.38 10.51 -15.09
CA CYS A 633 4.94 9.78 -13.95
C CYS A 633 5.43 8.35 -14.29
N THR A 634 5.06 7.78 -15.44
CA THR A 634 5.46 6.42 -15.82
C THR A 634 6.99 6.21 -15.83
N PRO A 635 7.80 7.05 -16.54
CA PRO A 635 9.25 6.86 -16.58
C PRO A 635 9.95 7.17 -15.24
N LEU A 636 9.23 7.71 -14.24
CA LEU A 636 9.77 7.85 -12.89
C LEU A 636 10.08 6.50 -12.26
N VAL A 637 9.13 5.56 -12.38
CA VAL A 637 9.21 4.24 -11.73
C VAL A 637 9.64 3.16 -12.70
N ARG A 638 9.24 3.25 -13.97
CA ARG A 638 9.65 2.34 -15.06
C ARG A 638 10.85 2.93 -15.78
N GLY A 639 12.02 2.90 -15.14
CA GLY A 639 13.25 3.44 -15.71
C GLY A 639 13.70 2.70 -16.98
N SER A 640 14.51 3.36 -17.80
CA SER A 640 14.97 2.83 -19.10
C SER A 640 15.64 1.44 -18.99
N GLN A 641 16.47 1.23 -17.97
CA GLN A 641 17.06 -0.09 -17.71
C GLN A 641 15.99 -1.17 -17.52
N PHE A 642 15.01 -0.91 -16.65
CA PHE A 642 13.95 -1.86 -16.35
C PHE A 642 13.10 -2.17 -17.60
N VAL A 643 12.67 -1.12 -18.32
CA VAL A 643 11.88 -1.27 -19.54
C VAL A 643 12.65 -2.05 -20.61
N ALA A 644 13.95 -1.81 -20.77
CA ALA A 644 14.77 -2.56 -21.72
C ALA A 644 14.90 -4.04 -21.34
N GLU A 645 15.12 -4.35 -20.06
CA GLU A 645 15.20 -5.72 -19.58
C GLU A 645 13.88 -6.48 -19.73
N GLU A 646 12.75 -5.85 -19.39
CA GLU A 646 11.42 -6.44 -19.53
C GLU A 646 11.03 -6.62 -21.00
N TRP A 647 11.26 -5.61 -21.84
CA TRP A 647 10.99 -5.70 -23.27
C TRP A 647 11.78 -6.84 -23.91
N ASN A 648 13.07 -6.95 -23.61
CA ASN A 648 13.91 -8.02 -24.12
C ASN A 648 13.46 -9.40 -23.63
N ALA A 649 12.99 -9.51 -22.39
CA ALA A 649 12.49 -10.76 -21.84
C ALA A 649 11.21 -11.22 -22.57
N PHE A 650 10.25 -10.33 -22.81
CA PHE A 650 8.89 -10.75 -23.20
C PHE A 650 8.40 -10.26 -24.57
N PHE A 651 8.84 -9.10 -25.06
CA PHE A 651 8.16 -8.37 -26.13
C PHE A 651 9.01 -8.08 -27.37
N SER A 652 10.34 -8.25 -27.28
CA SER A 652 11.26 -8.09 -28.41
C SER A 652 11.07 -9.14 -29.52
N ASN A 653 11.75 -8.94 -30.65
CA ASN A 653 11.79 -9.86 -31.80
C ASN A 653 10.40 -10.15 -32.41
N GLY A 654 9.56 -9.12 -32.52
CA GLY A 654 8.21 -9.21 -33.10
C GLY A 654 7.15 -9.83 -32.18
N ARG A 655 7.49 -10.19 -30.93
CA ARG A 655 6.51 -10.74 -29.98
C ARG A 655 5.43 -9.72 -29.60
N ALA A 656 5.80 -8.44 -29.44
CA ALA A 656 4.84 -7.36 -29.23
C ALA A 656 3.79 -7.26 -30.36
N ASP A 657 4.19 -7.49 -31.61
CA ASP A 657 3.30 -7.42 -32.78
C ASP A 657 2.30 -8.59 -32.86
N GLN A 658 2.50 -9.65 -32.08
CA GLN A 658 1.59 -10.79 -32.00
C GLN A 658 0.51 -10.62 -30.93
N VAL A 659 0.68 -9.67 -30.01
CA VAL A 659 -0.26 -9.40 -28.92
C VAL A 659 -1.58 -8.86 -29.46
N ALA A 660 -2.71 -9.43 -29.07
CA ALA A 660 -4.02 -8.98 -29.53
C ALA A 660 -4.61 -7.85 -28.66
N GLY A 661 -5.47 -7.03 -29.26
CA GLY A 661 -6.26 -6.03 -28.56
C GLY A 661 -5.47 -4.88 -27.94
N GLY A 662 -6.11 -4.18 -26.99
CA GLY A 662 -5.62 -2.93 -26.41
C GLY A 662 -4.26 -3.00 -25.72
N TRP A 663 -3.83 -4.19 -25.28
CA TRP A 663 -2.54 -4.39 -24.64
C TRP A 663 -1.37 -4.11 -25.58
N ARG A 664 -1.52 -4.32 -26.90
CA ARG A 664 -0.47 -3.99 -27.87
C ARG A 664 -0.09 -2.51 -27.82
N GLY A 665 -1.09 -1.63 -27.72
CA GLY A 665 -0.86 -0.19 -27.57
C GLY A 665 -0.19 0.16 -26.25
N ILE A 666 -0.58 -0.49 -25.14
CA ILE A 666 0.09 -0.30 -23.84
C ILE A 666 1.58 -0.66 -23.93
N LEU A 667 1.92 -1.79 -24.56
CA LEU A 667 3.30 -2.25 -24.72
C LEU A 667 4.15 -1.23 -25.50
N TYR A 668 3.68 -0.78 -26.66
CA TYR A 668 4.41 0.20 -27.47
C TYR A 668 4.45 1.59 -26.82
N GLY A 669 3.41 1.99 -26.09
CA GLY A 669 3.44 3.23 -25.33
C GLY A 669 4.48 3.19 -24.20
N ASN A 670 4.63 2.06 -23.50
CA ASN A 670 5.69 1.85 -22.51
C ASN A 670 7.08 1.84 -23.17
N TYR A 671 7.18 1.21 -24.35
CA TYR A 671 8.42 1.15 -25.15
C TYR A 671 8.97 2.53 -25.52
N ALA A 672 8.10 3.56 -25.58
CA ALA A 672 8.54 4.95 -25.79
C ALA A 672 9.53 5.45 -24.71
N THR A 673 9.61 4.80 -23.55
CA THR A 673 10.61 5.10 -22.52
C THR A 673 12.04 4.83 -22.98
N ILE A 674 12.26 3.86 -23.88
CA ILE A 674 13.58 3.47 -24.37
C ILE A 674 13.77 3.73 -25.86
N ASP A 675 12.70 3.71 -26.64
CA ASP A 675 12.71 4.02 -28.07
C ASP A 675 11.44 4.77 -28.47
N PRO A 676 11.38 6.08 -28.15
CA PRO A 676 10.20 6.91 -28.45
C PRO A 676 9.96 7.07 -29.95
N ALA A 677 10.99 6.97 -30.80
CA ALA A 677 10.83 7.07 -32.24
C ALA A 677 10.14 5.82 -32.82
N ALA A 678 10.51 4.62 -32.38
CA ALA A 678 9.84 3.40 -32.79
C ALA A 678 8.40 3.32 -32.27
N ALA A 679 8.15 3.76 -31.04
CA ALA A 679 6.80 3.86 -30.51
C ALA A 679 5.94 4.82 -31.34
N TYR A 680 6.46 6.01 -31.67
CA TYR A 680 5.76 6.94 -32.55
C TYR A 680 5.47 6.30 -33.92
N ALA A 681 6.47 5.65 -34.51
CA ALA A 681 6.32 4.98 -35.80
C ALA A 681 5.23 3.89 -35.77
N PHE A 682 5.07 3.16 -34.65
CA PHE A 682 3.97 2.20 -34.44
C PHE A 682 2.60 2.88 -34.41
N PHE A 683 2.46 3.97 -33.65
CA PHE A 683 1.18 4.68 -33.53
C PHE A 683 0.82 5.49 -34.79
N SER A 684 1.80 5.88 -35.61
CA SER A 684 1.58 6.65 -36.84
C SER A 684 1.46 5.77 -38.09
N ARG A 685 1.30 4.45 -37.93
CA ARG A 685 1.23 3.54 -39.07
C ARG A 685 -0.03 3.80 -39.91
N PRO A 686 0.05 3.71 -41.25
CA PRO A 686 -1.12 3.82 -42.11
C PRO A 686 -2.16 2.71 -41.88
N ASP A 687 -1.71 1.53 -41.42
CA ASP A 687 -2.53 0.36 -41.10
C ASP A 687 -2.80 0.23 -39.58
N PHE A 688 -2.69 1.33 -38.81
CA PHE A 688 -2.97 1.31 -37.38
C PHE A 688 -4.43 0.91 -37.12
N ASP A 689 -4.62 -0.13 -36.31
CA ASP A 689 -5.93 -0.60 -35.87
C ASP A 689 -6.30 0.01 -34.51
N ALA A 690 -7.43 0.72 -34.45
CA ALA A 690 -7.95 1.30 -33.23
C ALA A 690 -8.24 0.25 -32.13
N GLY A 691 -8.46 -1.02 -32.50
CA GLY A 691 -8.59 -2.14 -31.57
C GLY A 691 -7.31 -2.44 -30.78
N TRP A 692 -6.15 -1.86 -31.16
CA TRP A 692 -4.90 -1.97 -30.42
C TRP A 692 -4.79 -0.96 -29.26
N LEU A 693 -5.78 -0.10 -29.04
CA LEU A 693 -5.81 0.82 -27.91
C LEU A 693 -6.66 0.24 -26.77
N ASP A 694 -6.14 0.32 -25.55
CA ASP A 694 -6.95 0.13 -24.33
C ASP A 694 -8.09 1.16 -24.28
N GLY A 695 -9.21 0.79 -23.64
CA GLY A 695 -10.37 1.68 -23.53
C GLY A 695 -10.07 3.02 -22.83
N GLY A 696 -9.07 3.05 -21.94
CA GLY A 696 -8.59 4.28 -21.29
C GLY A 696 -7.42 4.96 -22.01
N ALA A 697 -6.92 4.40 -23.12
CA ALA A 697 -5.85 4.99 -23.92
C ALA A 697 -6.38 5.89 -25.03
N SER A 698 -5.55 6.83 -25.47
CA SER A 698 -5.81 7.71 -26.61
C SER A 698 -4.65 7.64 -27.59
N LEU A 699 -4.97 7.53 -28.88
CA LEU A 699 -3.96 7.59 -29.93
C LEU A 699 -3.30 8.97 -29.97
N THR A 700 -4.09 10.03 -29.78
CA THR A 700 -3.60 11.42 -29.68
C THR A 700 -2.53 11.54 -28.59
N TRP A 701 -2.81 11.03 -27.38
CA TRP A 701 -1.87 11.07 -26.29
C TRP A 701 -0.61 10.24 -26.58
N TYR A 702 -0.74 9.02 -27.10
CA TYR A 702 0.41 8.17 -27.38
C TYR A 702 1.29 8.71 -28.51
N LEU A 703 0.72 9.29 -29.57
CA LEU A 703 1.47 9.99 -30.61
C LEU A 703 2.19 11.22 -30.04
N ALA A 704 1.49 12.07 -29.28
CA ALA A 704 2.10 13.27 -28.70
C ALA A 704 3.20 12.93 -27.68
N TYR A 705 2.95 11.91 -26.85
CA TYR A 705 3.88 11.41 -25.84
C TYR A 705 5.17 10.88 -26.48
N SER A 706 5.05 9.95 -27.43
CA SER A 706 6.19 9.38 -28.14
C SER A 706 6.93 10.42 -28.98
N ALA A 707 6.23 11.28 -29.73
CA ALA A 707 6.85 12.33 -30.53
C ALA A 707 7.64 13.33 -29.68
N ALA A 708 7.05 13.83 -28.59
CA ALA A 708 7.71 14.82 -27.74
C ALA A 708 8.94 14.24 -27.04
N LEU A 709 8.90 12.96 -26.63
CA LEU A 709 10.06 12.27 -26.09
C LEU A 709 11.16 12.04 -27.14
N ALA A 710 10.78 11.77 -28.40
CA ALA A 710 11.72 11.60 -29.50
C ALA A 710 12.27 12.92 -30.09
N GLY A 711 11.61 14.05 -29.82
CA GLY A 711 11.95 15.35 -30.42
C GLY A 711 11.58 15.46 -31.90
N LEU A 712 10.46 14.85 -32.31
CA LEU A 712 10.00 14.72 -33.71
C LEU A 712 9.00 15.79 -34.16
#